data_AF-A0A835GEK6-F1
#
_entry.id   AF-A0A835GEK6-F1
#
_cell.length_a   1.000
_cell.length_b   1.000
_cell.length_c   1.000
_cell.angle_alpha   90.00
_cell.angle_beta   90.00
_cell.angle_gamma   90.00
#
_symmetry.space_group_name_H-M   'P 1'
#
loop_
_entity.id
_entity.type
_entity.pdbx_description
1 polymer ?
#
loop_
_entity_poly.entity_id
_entity_poly.type
_entity_poly.pdbx_seq_one_letter_code
_entity_poly.pdbx_strand_id
1 'polypeptide(L)'
;MINLLMVACHGSTVKQQRRFPDDFLFGAATAAYQIEGGWDADGKGESIWDRLVHTNPTVVQDLTTGDVAADSYYNYKRDWGIYAEPIFSTEGGFPKELTARVAEKSAQQGFPRSRLPEFTEEEKAFVKGSSDFFGVNHYTTMKVSATKNKAYLTAPSMMDDLDVGYFWPDDYPASASPWLKMAPNSIYHALTHLKERYHNPAIYITENGWATYPDSGLIDDDRITYYRAAWESALNALDAGVNLKGYMVWSKGESIWDYITRTDPTAVTDVSNGNIAADSYHNYKRDVEMLRELGVDAYRFSLSWPRILPTGMANEVNPAGIRYYNNLINEIMKYNITPIVGIYHWDLPQKLQELGGFTNPLIVTWFEDYARVVFKNFGDRVKMFITFNEPREICLEGYGSVTKAPILNSTAVGTYLCAKNLLMAHAAAYHIYDKEFRPSQNGQCGITISVHDYAPATNSSEDVFAAEIARQGEMAPNSLYNVMTHLKARFNNPVIYVTENGWCTKPRSGLIDDDRIRYFRASLENVLDSLDAGVNVKGYMAWSLMDNFEWLQGYTERYGLYQVNFSHPMRTRTPKKSAFVNSVGFIAKMKLLLVLSLVAVVCNASIVRHQRRFPDDFLFGTATAAYQIEGAWNEDGKGENIWDYMVHNTPEVIRDQSNGDVAADSYHNYKRDVEMMRELGLDAYRFSLSWSRILPTGMANEVNPAGIAFYNNYIDEMLKYNITPLITLYHWDLPQKLQELGGFANPLISDWFEDYARVVFENFGDRVKMFMTFNEPREICFEGYGAATKAPILNSTAMGAYLCAKNLVIAHAKAYHLYDKEFRPVQRGQCGIAISVNWFGPATPTPEDEMAAELRRQGESAQQGYPRSRLPVFTEEEKAFVRGASDFFGVNHYTAYLVSATERKGHYPVPSLLDDVDTGSFPDDDWLKSASPWLTLAPNSIHTALTHLNSLYNKPEFYITENGWSTDESEENSLIDDDRIRYYRASMESLLNCLDDGIKLKGYMAWSLMDNFEWMEGYIERFGLYEVDFSDPARTRTPRKSAFVYKHIIKHRSVDYEYEPESMTMTIDEGH
;
A
#
# COMPACT_ATOMS: atom_id res chain seq x y z
N MET A 1 -44.79 -27.71 -21.75
CA MET A 1 -45.45 -27.65 -20.42
C MET A 1 -44.39 -27.18 -19.44
N ILE A 2 -44.59 -26.08 -18.71
CA ILE A 2 -45.56 -25.89 -17.60
C ILE A 2 -45.15 -26.76 -16.41
N ASN A 3 -44.88 -26.24 -15.20
CA ASN A 3 -44.61 -24.85 -14.73
C ASN A 3 -44.18 -24.90 -13.24
N LEU A 4 -43.75 -23.77 -12.67
CA LEU A 4 -43.87 -23.36 -11.23
C LEU A 4 -43.54 -24.45 -10.16
N LEU A 5 -42.50 -24.36 -9.35
CA LEU A 5 -42.12 -23.32 -8.36
C LEU A 5 -40.70 -23.70 -7.82
N MET A 6 -39.70 -22.85 -7.54
CA MET A 6 -39.61 -21.60 -6.77
C MET A 6 -40.17 -21.63 -5.34
N VAL A 7 -39.31 -21.62 -4.31
CA VAL A 7 -39.29 -20.63 -3.19
C VAL A 7 -38.21 -20.97 -2.15
N ALA A 8 -37.47 -19.94 -1.72
CA ALA A 8 -36.61 -19.77 -0.52
C ALA A 8 -35.46 -20.77 -0.22
N CYS A 9 -34.26 -20.40 0.31
CA CYS A 9 -33.38 -19.20 0.37
C CYS A 9 -32.64 -19.14 1.73
N HIS A 10 -31.40 -18.62 1.69
CA HIS A 10 -30.54 -18.13 2.79
C HIS A 10 -29.89 -19.18 3.72
N GLY A 11 -28.63 -18.99 4.18
CA GLY A 11 -27.64 -17.90 3.99
C GLY A 11 -26.40 -18.10 4.91
N SER A 12 -25.42 -17.18 5.09
CA SER A 12 -24.95 -15.99 4.34
C SER A 12 -23.99 -15.14 5.22
N THR A 13 -22.80 -14.61 4.84
CA THR A 13 -21.84 -14.82 3.70
C THR A 13 -20.57 -13.93 3.87
N VAL A 14 -19.56 -14.19 3.05
CA VAL A 14 -18.25 -13.50 2.85
C VAL A 14 -18.30 -11.99 2.57
N LYS A 15 -17.18 -11.26 2.83
CA LYS A 15 -16.90 -9.93 2.26
C LYS A 15 -15.81 -9.95 1.18
N GLN A 16 -16.04 -9.19 0.11
CA GLN A 16 -15.38 -9.33 -1.18
C GLN A 16 -14.38 -8.18 -1.45
N GLN A 17 -13.36 -8.51 -2.23
CA GLN A 17 -12.20 -7.67 -2.54
C GLN A 17 -12.52 -6.72 -3.74
N ARG A 18 -11.57 -5.93 -4.30
CA ARG A 18 -11.92 -4.81 -5.23
C ARG A 18 -10.90 -4.35 -6.38
N ARG A 19 -10.89 -4.20 -7.79
CA ARG A 19 -11.50 -4.42 -9.24
C ARG A 19 -12.35 -3.36 -10.00
N PHE A 20 -11.95 -3.16 -11.26
CA PHE A 20 -12.54 -2.37 -12.34
C PHE A 20 -12.48 -3.21 -13.69
N PRO A 21 -13.60 -3.52 -14.42
CA PRO A 21 -13.72 -4.51 -15.56
C PRO A 21 -12.90 -4.50 -16.90
N ASP A 22 -13.44 -4.94 -18.07
CA ASP A 22 -12.79 -5.38 -19.37
C ASP A 22 -12.51 -4.54 -20.71
N ASP A 23 -13.08 -3.36 -21.10
CA ASP A 23 -12.60 -2.43 -22.22
C ASP A 23 -12.49 -0.84 -22.04
N PHE A 24 -11.98 -0.30 -20.90
CA PHE A 24 -11.86 1.10 -20.36
C PHE A 24 -10.58 1.66 -20.94
N LEU A 25 -10.41 2.94 -20.73
CA LEU A 25 -9.11 3.57 -20.84
C LEU A 25 -8.57 3.59 -19.39
N PHE A 26 -7.26 3.46 -19.15
CA PHE A 26 -6.60 4.49 -18.33
C PHE A 26 -5.94 5.46 -19.33
N GLY A 27 -4.91 6.25 -19.04
CA GLY A 27 -4.24 6.88 -20.19
C GLY A 27 -3.22 7.94 -19.93
N ALA A 28 -3.47 9.09 -20.55
CA ALA A 28 -2.55 10.17 -20.82
C ALA A 28 -3.28 11.52 -21.05
N ALA A 29 -2.99 12.61 -20.31
CA ALA A 29 -3.59 13.95 -20.53
C ALA A 29 -2.61 15.12 -20.49
N THR A 30 -1.74 15.22 -21.49
CA THR A 30 -1.18 16.53 -21.86
C THR A 30 -2.05 17.27 -22.84
N ALA A 31 -1.93 18.59 -22.80
CA ALA A 31 -2.27 19.48 -23.89
C ALA A 31 -1.31 19.47 -25.08
N ALA A 32 -1.80 20.02 -26.18
CA ALA A 32 -0.98 20.43 -27.31
C ALA A 32 0.14 21.42 -26.91
N TYR A 33 -0.17 22.42 -26.08
CA TYR A 33 0.82 23.41 -25.63
C TYR A 33 1.91 22.81 -24.73
N GLN A 34 1.59 21.70 -24.05
CA GLN A 34 2.57 20.92 -23.29
C GLN A 34 3.55 20.19 -24.23
N ILE A 35 3.07 19.33 -25.14
CA ILE A 35 3.97 18.34 -25.78
C ILE A 35 4.48 18.64 -27.18
N GLU A 36 3.79 19.49 -27.96
CA GLU A 36 3.97 19.45 -29.42
C GLU A 36 5.24 20.13 -29.93
N GLY A 37 5.63 21.26 -29.32
CA GLY A 37 6.61 22.16 -29.90
C GLY A 37 6.18 22.75 -31.26
N GLY A 38 7.15 23.23 -32.03
CA GLY A 38 6.91 23.76 -33.38
C GLY A 38 5.89 24.91 -33.40
N TRP A 39 6.14 25.94 -32.58
CA TRP A 39 5.25 27.10 -32.40
C TRP A 39 5.09 27.95 -33.66
N ASP A 40 6.16 28.05 -34.47
CA ASP A 40 6.26 28.74 -35.76
C ASP A 40 6.19 27.77 -36.96
N ALA A 41 6.17 26.46 -36.71
CA ALA A 41 6.20 25.42 -37.73
C ALA A 41 4.86 25.24 -38.46
N ASP A 42 4.94 24.88 -39.74
CA ASP A 42 3.81 24.48 -40.61
C ASP A 42 2.59 25.44 -40.61
N GLY A 43 2.82 26.72 -40.32
CA GLY A 43 1.77 27.74 -40.28
C GLY A 43 0.82 27.64 -39.09
N LYS A 44 1.25 27.07 -37.96
CA LYS A 44 0.52 27.14 -36.67
C LYS A 44 0.24 28.61 -36.31
N GLY A 45 -0.92 28.88 -35.73
CA GLY A 45 -1.26 30.18 -35.16
C GLY A 45 -0.69 30.37 -33.74
N GLU A 46 -0.52 31.62 -33.34
CA GLU A 46 -0.25 31.99 -31.94
C GLU A 46 -1.43 31.56 -31.05
N SER A 47 -1.15 30.93 -29.90
CA SER A 47 -2.13 30.63 -28.85
C SER A 47 -2.07 31.63 -27.71
N ILE A 48 -3.09 31.61 -26.83
CA ILE A 48 -3.13 32.46 -25.64
C ILE A 48 -1.94 32.25 -24.67
N TRP A 49 -1.32 31.07 -24.70
CA TRP A 49 -0.13 30.77 -23.90
C TRP A 49 1.16 31.28 -24.56
N ASP A 50 1.29 31.12 -25.88
CA ASP A 50 2.41 31.68 -26.65
C ASP A 50 2.54 33.19 -26.36
N ARG A 51 1.44 33.94 -26.49
CA ARG A 51 1.47 35.40 -26.26
C ARG A 51 1.75 35.76 -24.80
N LEU A 52 1.15 35.07 -23.84
CA LEU A 52 1.33 35.35 -22.42
C LEU A 52 2.81 35.26 -22.01
N VAL A 53 3.47 34.15 -22.38
CA VAL A 53 4.89 33.92 -22.06
C VAL A 53 5.79 34.90 -22.81
N HIS A 54 5.51 35.19 -24.07
CA HIS A 54 6.32 36.13 -24.86
C HIS A 54 6.15 37.61 -24.47
N THR A 55 5.03 38.00 -23.85
CA THR A 55 4.73 39.42 -23.52
C THR A 55 4.91 39.77 -22.03
N ASN A 56 4.89 38.79 -21.12
CA ASN A 56 4.94 39.07 -19.67
C ASN A 56 5.84 38.07 -18.90
N PRO A 57 7.16 38.05 -19.15
CA PRO A 57 8.04 36.95 -18.72
C PRO A 57 8.13 36.75 -17.20
N THR A 58 7.85 37.79 -16.41
CA THR A 58 7.90 37.76 -14.94
C THR A 58 6.65 37.17 -14.27
N VAL A 59 5.63 36.78 -15.05
CA VAL A 59 4.41 36.14 -14.52
C VAL A 59 4.62 34.65 -14.23
N VAL A 60 5.61 34.01 -14.86
CA VAL A 60 6.10 32.68 -14.47
C VAL A 60 7.09 32.87 -13.33
N GLN A 61 6.58 32.95 -12.10
CA GLN A 61 7.36 33.46 -10.96
C GLN A 61 7.87 32.35 -10.03
N ASP A 62 9.17 32.39 -9.78
CA ASP A 62 9.88 31.65 -8.73
C ASP A 62 9.54 32.22 -7.34
N LEU A 63 9.30 31.35 -6.36
CA LEU A 63 8.86 31.72 -5.00
C LEU A 63 9.64 30.95 -3.93
N THR A 64 10.94 31.18 -3.87
CA THR A 64 11.86 30.67 -2.83
C THR A 64 12.14 31.66 -1.69
N THR A 65 11.16 32.50 -1.33
CA THR A 65 11.19 33.33 -0.10
C THR A 65 9.80 33.43 0.52
N GLY A 66 9.70 33.24 1.85
CA GLY A 66 8.43 33.20 2.57
C GLY A 66 7.82 34.57 2.92
N ASP A 67 6.56 34.48 3.38
CA ASP A 67 5.72 35.50 4.03
C ASP A 67 5.18 36.70 3.22
N VAL A 68 4.01 37.17 3.68
CA VAL A 68 3.31 38.44 3.35
C VAL A 68 2.74 38.61 1.93
N ALA A 69 2.61 37.56 1.12
CA ALA A 69 1.88 37.61 -0.16
C ALA A 69 0.89 36.45 -0.43
N ALA A 70 0.80 35.44 0.44
CA ALA A 70 0.02 34.22 0.19
C ALA A 70 -1.49 34.33 0.52
N ASP A 71 -1.87 35.16 1.50
CA ASP A 71 -3.22 35.13 2.12
C ASP A 71 -4.39 35.51 1.18
N SER A 72 -4.13 36.21 0.08
CA SER A 72 -5.16 36.74 -0.81
C SER A 72 -5.44 35.88 -2.04
N TYR A 73 -4.55 34.93 -2.38
CA TYR A 73 -4.56 34.21 -3.66
C TYR A 73 -5.31 32.86 -3.59
N TYR A 74 -5.42 32.27 -2.41
CA TYR A 74 -5.81 30.87 -2.20
C TYR A 74 -7.23 30.70 -1.64
N ASN A 75 -8.25 31.24 -2.31
CA ASN A 75 -9.61 31.24 -1.73
C ASN A 75 -10.79 31.18 -2.73
N TYR A 76 -10.60 30.67 -3.95
CA TYR A 76 -11.54 30.90 -5.07
C TYR A 76 -11.95 29.67 -5.90
N LYS A 77 -11.69 28.45 -5.43
CA LYS A 77 -11.89 27.20 -6.20
C LYS A 77 -13.35 26.67 -6.14
N ARG A 78 -14.35 27.35 -6.74
CA ARG A 78 -15.79 27.02 -6.55
C ARG A 78 -16.61 27.00 -7.87
N ASP A 79 -17.95 26.89 -7.78
CA ASP A 79 -18.93 27.27 -8.83
C ASP A 79 -19.16 26.35 -10.05
N TRP A 80 -18.84 25.06 -9.94
CA TRP A 80 -19.09 24.02 -10.97
C TRP A 80 -20.58 23.84 -11.38
N GLY A 81 -21.56 24.11 -10.50
CA GLY A 81 -22.98 23.77 -10.73
C GLY A 81 -23.61 24.52 -11.90
N ILE A 82 -23.10 25.72 -12.17
CA ILE A 82 -23.44 26.57 -13.32
C ILE A 82 -23.09 25.89 -14.66
N TYR A 83 -22.11 24.98 -14.64
CA TYR A 83 -21.65 24.21 -15.80
C TYR A 83 -22.44 22.91 -15.96
N ALA A 84 -22.72 22.22 -14.86
CA ALA A 84 -23.39 20.94 -14.88
C ALA A 84 -24.90 21.03 -15.19
N GLU A 85 -25.58 21.98 -14.55
CA GLU A 85 -27.05 22.08 -14.58
C GLU A 85 -27.64 22.31 -15.99
N PRO A 86 -27.07 23.19 -16.86
CA PRO A 86 -27.68 23.46 -18.15
C PRO A 86 -27.69 22.26 -19.11
N ILE A 87 -26.64 21.43 -19.08
CA ILE A 87 -26.54 20.26 -19.96
C ILE A 87 -27.30 19.07 -19.39
N PHE A 88 -27.12 18.76 -18.11
CA PHE A 88 -27.42 17.41 -17.64
C PHE A 88 -28.65 17.30 -16.73
N SER A 89 -29.27 18.43 -16.34
CA SER A 89 -30.51 18.39 -15.56
C SER A 89 -31.74 18.05 -16.39
N THR A 90 -32.80 17.60 -15.71
CA THR A 90 -34.13 17.46 -16.32
C THR A 90 -34.78 18.79 -16.70
N GLU A 91 -34.28 19.93 -16.22
CA GLU A 91 -34.95 21.23 -16.31
C GLU A 91 -34.23 22.21 -17.26
N GLY A 92 -32.90 22.15 -17.31
CA GLY A 92 -32.05 23.03 -18.13
C GLY A 92 -31.89 24.44 -17.55
N GLY A 93 -30.84 25.13 -18.00
CA GLY A 93 -30.42 26.43 -17.46
C GLY A 93 -29.64 26.33 -16.14
N PHE A 94 -29.45 27.46 -15.47
CA PHE A 94 -28.66 27.55 -14.23
C PHE A 94 -29.40 26.99 -13.00
N PRO A 95 -28.68 26.59 -11.92
CA PRO A 95 -29.29 26.10 -10.68
C PRO A 95 -30.33 27.08 -10.11
N LYS A 96 -31.51 26.57 -9.74
CA LYS A 96 -32.64 27.37 -9.26
C LYS A 96 -32.34 28.09 -7.96
N GLU A 97 -31.63 27.41 -7.06
CA GLU A 97 -31.25 27.86 -5.72
C GLU A 97 -30.31 29.07 -5.81
N LEU A 98 -29.33 28.99 -6.71
CA LEU A 98 -28.43 30.09 -7.04
C LEU A 98 -29.16 31.22 -7.76
N THR A 99 -30.02 30.89 -8.75
CA THR A 99 -30.78 31.88 -9.52
C THR A 99 -31.67 32.74 -8.61
N ALA A 100 -32.35 32.12 -7.64
CA ALA A 100 -33.13 32.83 -6.63
C ALA A 100 -32.25 33.72 -5.73
N ARG A 101 -31.11 33.20 -5.24
CA ARG A 101 -30.19 33.95 -4.37
C ARG A 101 -29.54 35.14 -5.07
N VAL A 102 -29.09 34.98 -6.32
CA VAL A 102 -28.52 36.09 -7.12
C VAL A 102 -29.61 37.13 -7.43
N ALA A 103 -30.84 36.71 -7.74
CA ALA A 103 -31.94 37.66 -7.97
C ALA A 103 -32.25 38.48 -6.70
N GLU A 104 -32.29 37.84 -5.53
CA GLU A 104 -32.47 38.50 -4.24
C GLU A 104 -31.33 39.48 -3.93
N LYS A 105 -30.07 39.03 -3.98
CA LYS A 105 -28.91 39.92 -3.74
C LYS A 105 -28.80 41.05 -4.76
N SER A 106 -29.16 40.80 -6.02
CA SER A 106 -29.21 41.85 -7.05
C SER A 106 -30.22 42.95 -6.66
N ALA A 107 -31.41 42.58 -6.18
CA ALA A 107 -32.41 43.55 -5.71
C ALA A 107 -31.95 44.29 -4.44
N GLN A 108 -31.37 43.58 -3.46
CA GLN A 108 -30.81 44.19 -2.24
C GLN A 108 -29.68 45.20 -2.55
N GLN A 109 -28.90 44.94 -3.60
CA GLN A 109 -27.80 45.80 -4.08
C GLN A 109 -28.27 46.88 -5.07
N GLY A 110 -29.58 47.04 -5.30
CA GLY A 110 -30.15 48.11 -6.13
C GLY A 110 -30.09 47.87 -7.64
N PHE A 111 -29.78 46.66 -8.12
CA PHE A 111 -29.87 46.34 -9.54
C PHE A 111 -31.34 46.17 -9.97
N PRO A 112 -31.75 46.69 -11.14
CA PRO A 112 -33.14 46.65 -11.60
C PRO A 112 -33.60 45.27 -12.13
N ARG A 113 -32.70 44.27 -12.12
CA ARG A 113 -32.93 42.86 -12.49
C ARG A 113 -31.78 42.00 -11.94
N SER A 114 -31.93 40.68 -11.99
CA SER A 114 -30.85 39.74 -11.64
C SER A 114 -29.57 40.01 -12.43
N ARG A 115 -28.42 39.88 -11.75
CA ARG A 115 -27.07 39.88 -12.36
C ARG A 115 -26.71 38.55 -13.03
N LEU A 116 -27.36 37.44 -12.65
CA LEU A 116 -27.27 36.17 -13.37
C LEU A 116 -28.25 36.22 -14.56
N PRO A 117 -27.80 36.09 -15.81
CA PRO A 117 -28.69 36.06 -16.96
C PRO A 117 -29.48 34.75 -17.00
N GLU A 118 -30.74 34.82 -17.40
CA GLU A 118 -31.58 33.63 -17.56
C GLU A 118 -31.26 32.90 -18.89
N PHE A 119 -31.62 31.62 -18.97
CA PHE A 119 -31.73 30.90 -20.24
C PHE A 119 -33.17 31.01 -20.74
N THR A 120 -33.38 31.28 -22.03
CA THR A 120 -34.71 31.09 -22.63
C THR A 120 -35.07 29.60 -22.70
N GLU A 121 -36.35 29.25 -22.83
CA GLU A 121 -36.76 27.84 -22.94
C GLU A 121 -36.16 27.15 -24.18
N GLU A 122 -35.94 27.91 -25.26
CA GLU A 122 -35.22 27.44 -26.46
C GLU A 122 -33.74 27.17 -26.17
N GLU A 123 -33.05 28.04 -25.43
CA GLU A 123 -31.67 27.80 -25.02
C GLU A 123 -31.55 26.60 -24.06
N LYS A 124 -32.49 26.45 -23.11
CA LYS A 124 -32.55 25.27 -22.23
C LYS A 124 -32.72 23.99 -23.04
N ALA A 125 -33.65 23.99 -23.99
CA ALA A 125 -33.91 22.84 -24.86
C ALA A 125 -32.76 22.53 -25.83
N PHE A 126 -31.90 23.50 -26.16
CA PHE A 126 -30.72 23.32 -26.99
C PHE A 126 -29.52 22.73 -26.25
N VAL A 127 -29.33 23.08 -24.96
CA VAL A 127 -28.19 22.61 -24.16
C VAL A 127 -28.51 21.32 -23.40
N LYS A 128 -29.78 21.08 -23.04
CA LYS A 128 -30.16 19.90 -22.27
C LYS A 128 -29.98 18.60 -23.07
N GLY A 129 -29.25 17.65 -22.48
CA GLY A 129 -28.93 16.34 -23.06
C GLY A 129 -27.83 16.36 -24.12
N SER A 130 -27.08 17.47 -24.23
CA SER A 130 -26.16 17.71 -25.33
C SER A 130 -24.76 17.08 -25.15
N SER A 131 -24.70 15.83 -24.68
CA SER A 131 -23.44 15.14 -24.39
C SER A 131 -23.61 13.62 -24.26
N ASP A 132 -22.68 12.82 -24.81
CA ASP A 132 -22.56 11.41 -24.38
C ASP A 132 -22.10 11.34 -22.90
N PHE A 133 -21.23 12.27 -22.46
CA PHE A 133 -20.45 12.13 -21.22
C PHE A 133 -19.93 13.43 -20.57
N PHE A 134 -19.89 13.47 -19.23
CA PHE A 134 -19.78 14.55 -18.22
C PHE A 134 -18.42 14.60 -17.48
N GLY A 135 -18.09 15.71 -16.79
CA GLY A 135 -17.09 15.77 -15.69
C GLY A 135 -17.29 16.94 -14.66
N VAL A 136 -16.48 17.00 -13.60
CA VAL A 136 -16.34 18.09 -12.58
C VAL A 136 -14.97 18.77 -12.77
N ASN A 137 -14.16 19.26 -11.81
CA ASN A 137 -12.69 19.23 -11.99
C ASN A 137 -11.92 19.23 -10.66
N HIS A 138 -10.69 18.66 -10.53
CA HIS A 138 -10.14 18.32 -9.20
C HIS A 138 -8.68 18.47 -8.78
N TYR A 139 -8.58 19.14 -7.62
CA TYR A 139 -7.48 19.33 -6.69
C TYR A 139 -7.88 19.49 -5.15
N THR A 140 -8.79 20.37 -4.63
CA THR A 140 -8.96 20.69 -3.15
C THR A 140 -10.37 20.72 -2.44
N THR A 141 -10.46 20.42 -1.10
CA THR A 141 -11.62 20.52 -0.14
C THR A 141 -11.70 21.83 0.62
N MET A 142 -12.89 22.35 0.95
CA MET A 142 -13.13 23.26 2.07
C MET A 142 -14.43 22.88 2.82
N LYS A 143 -14.48 23.06 4.14
CA LYS A 143 -15.75 23.06 4.89
C LYS A 143 -16.47 24.41 4.69
N VAL A 144 -17.80 24.35 4.64
CA VAL A 144 -18.68 25.49 4.34
C VAL A 144 -19.55 25.80 5.56
N SER A 145 -19.74 27.07 5.89
CA SER A 145 -20.60 27.51 7.00
C SER A 145 -21.51 28.68 6.61
N ALA A 146 -22.78 28.62 6.99
CA ALA A 146 -23.73 29.70 6.77
C ALA A 146 -23.51 30.93 7.67
N THR A 147 -22.67 30.82 8.72
CA THR A 147 -22.53 31.84 9.78
C THR A 147 -21.09 32.11 10.23
N LYS A 148 -20.16 31.14 10.16
CA LYS A 148 -18.75 31.30 10.51
C LYS A 148 -17.90 31.57 9.28
N ASN A 149 -16.73 32.19 9.47
CA ASN A 149 -15.66 32.33 8.46
C ASN A 149 -16.11 32.97 7.12
N LYS A 150 -17.10 33.88 7.16
CA LYS A 150 -17.46 34.73 6.02
C LYS A 150 -16.39 35.81 5.82
N ALA A 151 -15.74 35.80 4.67
CA ALA A 151 -14.80 36.85 4.28
C ALA A 151 -15.52 38.16 3.90
N TYR A 152 -14.86 39.30 4.09
CA TYR A 152 -15.30 40.58 3.51
C TYR A 152 -15.01 40.59 2.00
N LEU A 153 -15.97 40.12 1.22
CA LEU A 153 -15.88 39.98 -0.23
C LEU A 153 -16.32 41.27 -0.93
N THR A 154 -15.69 41.58 -2.07
CA THR A 154 -16.08 42.71 -2.92
C THR A 154 -17.45 42.44 -3.52
N ALA A 155 -18.46 43.21 -3.11
CA ALA A 155 -19.81 43.15 -3.68
C ALA A 155 -19.95 44.16 -4.84
N PRO A 156 -20.58 43.80 -5.98
CA PRO A 156 -21.10 42.48 -6.33
C PRO A 156 -20.01 41.53 -6.86
N SER A 157 -20.03 40.27 -6.42
CA SER A 157 -19.19 39.20 -7.00
C SER A 157 -19.82 37.81 -6.85
N MET A 158 -19.23 36.82 -7.52
CA MET A 158 -19.69 35.43 -7.50
C MET A 158 -19.65 34.85 -6.09
N MET A 159 -18.56 35.12 -5.38
CA MET A 159 -18.35 34.66 -4.00
C MET A 159 -19.28 35.39 -3.02
N ASP A 160 -19.58 36.68 -3.25
CA ASP A 160 -20.62 37.41 -2.52
C ASP A 160 -22.00 36.76 -2.75
N ASP A 161 -22.38 36.46 -4.00
CA ASP A 161 -23.66 35.83 -4.33
C ASP A 161 -23.92 34.49 -3.62
N LEU A 162 -22.86 33.75 -3.26
CA LEU A 162 -22.98 32.49 -2.51
C LEU A 162 -23.33 32.69 -1.03
N ASP A 163 -22.95 33.82 -0.42
CA ASP A 163 -23.20 34.21 0.98
C ASP A 163 -22.85 33.15 2.05
N VAL A 164 -21.81 32.35 1.85
CA VAL A 164 -21.32 31.39 2.86
C VAL A 164 -19.84 31.61 3.16
N GLY A 165 -19.42 31.23 4.35
CA GLY A 165 -18.02 31.23 4.76
C GLY A 165 -17.37 29.89 4.45
N TYR A 166 -16.05 29.93 4.25
CA TYR A 166 -15.25 28.78 3.81
C TYR A 166 -14.00 28.68 4.67
N PHE A 167 -13.61 27.45 5.01
CA PHE A 167 -12.35 27.21 5.70
C PHE A 167 -11.86 25.78 5.45
N TRP A 168 -10.54 25.63 5.42
CA TRP A 168 -9.92 24.36 5.78
C TRP A 168 -9.93 24.27 7.32
N PRO A 169 -10.38 23.15 7.90
CA PRO A 169 -10.00 22.74 9.24
C PRO A 169 -8.48 22.74 9.41
N ASP A 170 -8.02 23.15 10.60
CA ASP A 170 -6.59 23.33 10.89
C ASP A 170 -5.81 21.99 10.92
N ASP A 171 -6.54 20.87 11.02
CA ASP A 171 -6.02 19.49 11.01
C ASP A 171 -5.82 18.91 9.60
N TYR A 172 -6.19 19.61 8.51
CA TYR A 172 -6.03 19.11 7.15
C TYR A 172 -4.59 19.34 6.61
N PRO A 173 -3.82 18.28 6.29
CA PRO A 173 -2.44 18.38 5.79
C PRO A 173 -2.31 19.31 4.58
N ALA A 174 -1.19 20.01 4.48
CA ALA A 174 -0.95 21.03 3.45
C ALA A 174 0.00 20.55 2.35
N SER A 175 -0.38 20.74 1.09
CA SER A 175 0.54 20.63 -0.03
C SER A 175 1.41 21.89 -0.15
N ALA A 176 2.48 21.80 -0.93
CA ALA A 176 3.32 22.94 -1.29
C ALA A 176 2.64 24.00 -2.15
N SER A 177 1.45 23.70 -2.70
CA SER A 177 0.48 24.71 -3.11
C SER A 177 -0.46 24.97 -1.93
N PRO A 178 -0.40 26.14 -1.25
CA PRO A 178 -1.12 26.35 0.01
C PRO A 178 -2.66 26.24 -0.04
N TRP A 179 -3.25 26.32 -1.24
CA TRP A 179 -4.68 26.11 -1.49
C TRP A 179 -5.11 24.64 -1.60
N LEU A 180 -4.16 23.72 -1.58
CA LEU A 180 -4.36 22.30 -1.86
C LEU A 180 -3.99 21.53 -0.58
N LYS A 181 -4.99 20.90 0.04
CA LYS A 181 -4.94 20.32 1.38
C LYS A 181 -5.37 18.84 1.36
N MET A 182 -5.59 18.19 2.50
CA MET A 182 -5.96 16.77 2.53
C MET A 182 -7.07 16.47 3.55
N ALA A 183 -8.28 16.95 3.27
CA ALA A 183 -9.49 16.55 3.98
C ALA A 183 -9.84 15.06 3.81
N PRO A 184 -10.75 14.50 4.61
CA PRO A 184 -11.39 13.21 4.31
C PRO A 184 -12.71 13.29 3.49
N ASN A 185 -12.93 12.40 2.52
CA ASN A 185 -13.80 11.19 2.55
C ASN A 185 -15.08 11.14 1.65
N SER A 186 -14.97 11.53 0.39
CA SER A 186 -16.09 12.21 -0.28
C SER A 186 -16.01 12.52 -1.81
N ILE A 187 -15.17 11.93 -2.70
CA ILE A 187 -15.45 11.91 -4.17
C ILE A 187 -16.65 10.96 -4.34
N TYR A 188 -16.57 9.90 -3.53
CA TYR A 188 -17.64 9.31 -2.75
C TYR A 188 -18.87 10.17 -2.38
N HIS A 189 -18.79 11.49 -2.39
CA HIS A 189 -19.89 12.42 -2.18
C HIS A 189 -20.05 13.42 -3.33
N ALA A 190 -19.03 13.71 -4.13
CA ALA A 190 -19.13 14.65 -5.25
C ALA A 190 -19.77 14.09 -6.49
N LEU A 191 -19.39 12.87 -6.84
CA LEU A 191 -20.03 12.16 -7.94
C LEU A 191 -21.38 11.61 -7.50
N THR A 192 -21.47 11.18 -6.23
CA THR A 192 -22.72 11.00 -5.49
C THR A 192 -23.25 12.36 -4.98
N HIS A 193 -22.89 13.46 -5.67
CA HIS A 193 -23.73 14.65 -5.76
C HIS A 193 -24.37 14.71 -7.16
N LEU A 194 -23.59 14.49 -8.22
CA LEU A 194 -24.05 14.43 -9.62
C LEU A 194 -25.06 13.30 -9.91
N LYS A 195 -24.93 12.09 -9.30
CA LYS A 195 -25.77 10.90 -9.65
C LYS A 195 -27.28 11.17 -9.45
N GLU A 196 -27.75 11.89 -8.41
CA GLU A 196 -29.21 12.18 -8.27
C GLU A 196 -29.62 13.32 -9.20
N ARG A 197 -28.70 14.26 -9.42
CA ARG A 197 -29.01 15.55 -10.01
C ARG A 197 -29.26 15.48 -11.52
N TYR A 198 -28.67 14.48 -12.19
CA TYR A 198 -28.45 14.49 -13.64
C TYR A 198 -28.85 13.23 -14.41
N HIS A 199 -29.62 12.31 -13.82
CA HIS A 199 -30.41 11.28 -14.55
C HIS A 199 -29.73 10.31 -15.53
N ASN A 200 -28.38 10.28 -15.63
CA ASN A 200 -27.52 9.19 -16.13
C ASN A 200 -26.42 9.46 -17.20
N PRO A 201 -25.76 10.63 -17.26
CA PRO A 201 -24.57 10.80 -18.08
C PRO A 201 -23.36 10.03 -17.56
N ALA A 202 -22.52 9.68 -18.51
CA ALA A 202 -21.24 9.02 -18.36
C ALA A 202 -20.15 9.94 -17.76
N ILE A 203 -19.51 9.67 -16.61
CA ILE A 203 -18.64 10.70 -15.97
C ILE A 203 -17.11 10.47 -16.04
N TYR A 204 -16.40 11.15 -16.93
CA TYR A 204 -14.93 11.21 -16.90
C TYR A 204 -14.49 12.11 -15.73
N ILE A 205 -13.46 11.72 -14.97
CA ILE A 205 -12.48 12.58 -14.27
C ILE A 205 -11.31 12.73 -15.24
N THR A 206 -10.70 13.92 -15.41
CA THR A 206 -9.78 14.22 -16.53
C THR A 206 -8.43 14.88 -16.27
N GLU A 207 -8.11 15.09 -15.00
CA GLU A 207 -6.80 15.29 -14.35
C GLU A 207 -6.99 14.93 -12.86
N ASN A 208 -5.92 14.94 -12.05
CA ASN A 208 -5.92 15.07 -10.59
C ASN A 208 -4.47 15.30 -10.13
N GLY A 209 -4.21 15.97 -8.99
CA GLY A 209 -2.82 16.24 -8.58
C GLY A 209 -2.54 16.72 -7.16
N TRP A 210 -1.32 16.42 -6.69
CA TRP A 210 -0.69 16.99 -5.48
C TRP A 210 0.56 17.82 -5.79
N ALA A 211 0.91 18.75 -4.90
CA ALA A 211 2.16 19.51 -4.96
C ALA A 211 3.00 19.32 -3.69
N THR A 212 4.30 19.06 -3.84
CA THR A 212 5.25 18.89 -2.72
C THR A 212 6.41 19.87 -2.80
N TYR A 213 7.03 20.16 -1.66
CA TYR A 213 7.92 21.31 -1.51
C TYR A 213 9.24 21.08 -2.27
N PRO A 214 9.97 22.14 -2.67
CA PRO A 214 11.24 22.01 -3.38
C PRO A 214 12.24 21.12 -2.65
N ASP A 215 12.24 21.24 -1.32
CA ASP A 215 13.22 20.64 -0.41
C ASP A 215 12.91 19.18 -0.03
N SER A 216 11.70 18.68 -0.28
CA SER A 216 11.23 17.32 0.12
C SER A 216 12.02 16.15 -0.51
N GLY A 217 12.98 16.43 -1.40
CA GLY A 217 13.86 15.41 -1.95
C GLY A 217 13.12 14.37 -2.80
N LEU A 218 13.39 13.08 -2.54
CA LEU A 218 12.70 11.93 -3.16
C LEU A 218 11.66 11.28 -2.22
N ILE A 219 11.53 11.78 -0.99
CA ILE A 219 10.52 11.32 -0.03
C ILE A 219 9.28 12.18 -0.27
N ASP A 220 8.41 11.65 -1.13
CA ASP A 220 7.24 12.36 -1.64
C ASP A 220 5.98 11.96 -0.86
N ASP A 221 6.14 11.70 0.44
CA ASP A 221 5.15 11.05 1.30
C ASP A 221 3.83 11.83 1.37
N ASP A 222 3.84 13.16 1.21
CA ASP A 222 2.60 13.94 1.11
C ASP A 222 1.85 13.65 -0.20
N ARG A 223 2.55 13.39 -1.32
CA ARG A 223 1.94 12.96 -2.60
C ARG A 223 1.61 11.48 -2.57
N ILE A 224 2.40 10.64 -1.88
CA ILE A 224 2.00 9.25 -1.62
C ILE A 224 0.77 9.25 -0.73
N THR A 225 0.63 10.18 0.22
CA THR A 225 -0.54 10.32 1.09
C THR A 225 -1.68 11.11 0.43
N TYR A 226 -1.43 11.90 -0.63
CA TYR A 226 -2.49 12.54 -1.45
C TYR A 226 -2.94 11.71 -2.65
N TYR A 227 -2.11 10.87 -3.26
CA TYR A 227 -2.61 9.79 -4.10
C TYR A 227 -2.90 8.54 -3.27
N ARG A 228 -2.55 8.54 -1.98
CA ARG A 228 -3.29 7.89 -0.91
C ARG A 228 -4.31 8.82 -0.22
N ALA A 229 -4.64 9.96 -0.86
CA ALA A 229 -5.96 10.67 -0.97
C ALA A 229 -6.63 10.59 -2.39
N ALA A 230 -6.02 9.83 -3.33
CA ALA A 230 -6.62 9.24 -4.52
C ALA A 230 -6.57 7.67 -4.76
N TRP A 231 -6.03 6.70 -3.91
CA TRP A 231 -6.11 5.13 -3.86
C TRP A 231 -6.91 4.00 -2.85
N GLU A 232 -8.08 3.82 -2.01
CA GLU A 232 -9.46 4.37 -1.36
C GLU A 232 -10.51 5.29 -2.11
N SER A 233 -10.93 6.53 -1.80
CA SER A 233 -11.68 7.55 -2.63
C SER A 233 -12.17 7.26 -4.07
N ALA A 234 -11.51 6.39 -4.88
CA ALA A 234 -11.83 5.38 -5.96
C ALA A 234 -12.29 3.81 -5.83
N LEU A 235 -12.62 3.05 -4.72
CA LEU A 235 -13.57 1.83 -4.53
C LEU A 235 -14.86 1.85 -3.57
N ASN A 236 -15.58 2.96 -3.31
CA ASN A 236 -16.89 3.19 -2.57
C ASN A 236 -17.83 4.07 -3.41
N ALA A 237 -17.32 4.46 -4.55
CA ALA A 237 -18.03 5.13 -5.61
C ALA A 237 -18.84 4.02 -6.35
N LEU A 238 -18.60 3.56 -7.58
CA LEU A 238 -19.19 2.30 -8.19
C LEU A 238 -19.69 1.01 -7.37
N ASP A 239 -20.68 1.03 -6.43
CA ASP A 239 -21.61 -0.11 -6.05
C ASP A 239 -23.15 0.04 -6.12
N ALA A 240 -23.78 1.15 -5.70
CA ALA A 240 -25.25 1.30 -5.78
C ALA A 240 -25.94 1.77 -7.14
N GLY A 241 -25.49 1.32 -8.34
CA GLY A 241 -25.80 1.66 -9.79
C GLY A 241 -25.34 2.88 -10.72
N VAL A 242 -24.12 3.47 -10.98
CA VAL A 242 -23.72 4.50 -12.07
C VAL A 242 -22.56 4.19 -13.03
N ASN A 243 -22.73 4.86 -14.17
CA ASN A 243 -22.23 4.99 -15.59
C ASN A 243 -21.13 6.18 -15.20
N LEU A 244 -20.11 5.99 -14.32
CA LEU A 244 -18.89 6.87 -14.39
C LEU A 244 -18.28 6.62 -15.79
N LYS A 245 -17.39 7.48 -16.30
CA LYS A 245 -16.57 7.29 -17.49
C LYS A 245 -15.11 7.78 -17.39
N GLY A 246 -14.52 7.92 -16.20
CA GLY A 246 -13.05 7.82 -16.01
C GLY A 246 -12.50 8.33 -14.67
N TYR A 247 -11.25 7.97 -14.33
CA TYR A 247 -10.27 8.71 -13.49
C TYR A 247 -9.32 9.52 -14.41
N MET A 248 -8.45 10.41 -13.90
CA MET A 248 -7.26 10.95 -14.59
C MET A 248 -6.21 11.51 -13.60
N VAL A 249 -4.92 11.68 -13.96
CA VAL A 249 -3.80 12.13 -13.07
C VAL A 249 -2.72 12.92 -13.83
N TRP A 250 -2.64 14.21 -13.59
CA TRP A 250 -1.90 15.23 -14.36
C TRP A 250 -0.37 15.08 -14.44
N SER A 251 0.33 15.85 -15.31
CA SER A 251 1.82 15.99 -15.32
C SER A 251 2.37 17.44 -15.35
N LYS A 252 3.50 17.77 -14.63
CA LYS A 252 3.94 19.18 -14.30
C LYS A 252 5.29 19.51 -13.54
N GLY A 253 6.37 20.08 -14.14
CA GLY A 253 7.58 20.75 -13.47
C GLY A 253 8.79 21.02 -14.42
N GLU A 254 9.88 21.83 -14.16
CA GLU A 254 10.86 22.49 -15.13
C GLU A 254 12.30 21.91 -15.46
N SER A 255 13.48 22.54 -15.25
CA SER A 255 14.64 22.32 -16.19
C SER A 255 16.13 22.36 -15.72
N ILE A 256 17.03 22.26 -16.72
CA ILE A 256 18.32 22.96 -16.95
C ILE A 256 19.71 22.42 -16.47
N TRP A 257 19.90 21.96 -15.24
CA TRP A 257 21.20 22.19 -14.58
C TRP A 257 22.50 21.48 -15.06
N ASP A 258 22.45 20.34 -15.77
CA ASP A 258 23.66 19.56 -16.10
C ASP A 258 24.39 19.96 -17.41
N TYR A 259 23.93 21.01 -18.11
CA TYR A 259 24.64 21.55 -19.29
C TYR A 259 25.40 22.86 -18.99
N ILE A 260 24.82 23.74 -18.16
CA ILE A 260 25.40 25.05 -17.81
C ILE A 260 26.78 24.91 -17.14
N THR A 261 27.00 23.84 -16.38
CA THR A 261 28.25 23.52 -15.66
C THR A 261 29.48 23.27 -16.57
N ARG A 262 29.36 23.45 -17.90
CA ARG A 262 30.42 23.20 -18.88
C ARG A 262 30.79 24.37 -19.82
N THR A 263 30.06 25.49 -19.84
CA THR A 263 30.24 26.50 -20.92
C THR A 263 30.35 27.99 -20.55
N ASP A 264 29.65 28.54 -19.55
CA ASP A 264 29.78 29.97 -19.20
C ASP A 264 29.55 30.24 -17.69
N PRO A 265 30.52 30.81 -16.94
CA PRO A 265 30.37 31.11 -15.51
C PRO A 265 29.54 32.36 -15.14
N THR A 266 28.89 33.06 -16.07
CA THR A 266 28.30 34.39 -15.81
C THR A 266 26.79 34.56 -16.08
N ALA A 267 26.08 33.50 -16.50
CA ALA A 267 24.64 33.56 -16.81
C ALA A 267 23.81 32.54 -15.99
N VAL A 268 22.78 33.02 -15.28
CA VAL A 268 21.79 32.22 -14.55
C VAL A 268 20.41 32.86 -14.70
N THR A 269 19.44 32.18 -15.36
CA THR A 269 18.00 32.53 -15.26
C THR A 269 17.06 31.32 -15.10
N ASP A 270 16.53 30.55 -16.07
CA ASP A 270 16.74 30.46 -17.53
C ASP A 270 15.41 30.24 -18.32
N VAL A 271 14.43 31.13 -18.10
CA VAL A 271 13.29 31.54 -18.98
C VAL A 271 12.79 30.50 -20.02
N SER A 272 12.39 29.32 -19.54
CA SER A 272 12.07 28.16 -20.40
C SER A 272 10.66 28.19 -21.03
N ASN A 273 10.41 27.40 -22.08
CA ASN A 273 9.11 27.30 -22.75
C ASN A 273 8.90 25.96 -23.51
N GLY A 274 7.67 25.77 -24.02
CA GLY A 274 7.21 24.57 -24.74
C GLY A 274 7.51 24.53 -26.24
N ASN A 275 8.30 25.46 -26.80
CA ASN A 275 8.43 25.62 -28.26
C ASN A 275 9.10 24.43 -28.99
N ILE A 276 9.69 23.47 -28.27
CA ILE A 276 10.27 22.23 -28.82
C ILE A 276 9.80 20.97 -28.06
N ALA A 277 9.61 21.06 -26.73
CA ALA A 277 9.02 20.00 -25.91
C ALA A 277 9.66 18.59 -26.14
N ALA A 278 8.85 17.55 -26.36
CA ALA A 278 9.33 16.20 -26.69
C ALA A 278 9.60 15.98 -28.20
N ASP A 279 9.34 16.98 -29.05
CA ASP A 279 9.45 16.93 -30.51
C ASP A 279 8.70 15.76 -31.17
N SER A 280 7.56 15.36 -30.60
CA SER A 280 6.72 14.29 -31.18
C SER A 280 6.20 14.63 -32.58
N TYR A 281 6.13 15.92 -32.95
CA TYR A 281 5.78 16.34 -34.30
C TYR A 281 6.66 15.69 -35.39
N HIS A 282 7.98 15.69 -35.18
CA HIS A 282 8.92 15.01 -36.08
C HIS A 282 9.13 13.53 -35.74
N ASN A 283 8.99 13.14 -34.46
CA ASN A 283 9.39 11.82 -33.95
C ASN A 283 8.25 10.81 -33.77
N TYR A 284 7.00 11.13 -34.14
CA TYR A 284 5.81 10.30 -33.88
C TYR A 284 5.94 8.80 -34.22
N LYS A 285 6.74 8.43 -35.23
CA LYS A 285 6.98 7.02 -35.56
C LYS A 285 7.70 6.26 -34.45
N ARG A 286 8.72 6.87 -33.83
CA ARG A 286 9.40 6.30 -32.66
C ARG A 286 8.45 6.21 -31.48
N ASP A 287 7.57 7.20 -31.32
CA ASP A 287 6.59 7.22 -30.24
C ASP A 287 5.57 6.08 -30.36
N VAL A 288 5.14 5.77 -31.58
CA VAL A 288 4.32 4.60 -31.87
C VAL A 288 5.07 3.28 -31.71
N GLU A 289 6.37 3.22 -32.02
CA GLU A 289 7.20 2.04 -31.73
C GLU A 289 7.33 1.77 -30.23
N MET A 290 7.38 2.82 -29.38
CA MET A 290 7.34 2.66 -27.91
C MET A 290 6.00 2.06 -27.43
N LEU A 291 4.87 2.48 -28.00
CA LEU A 291 3.56 1.89 -27.69
C LEU A 291 3.50 0.40 -28.06
N ARG A 292 4.12 0.02 -29.18
CA ARG A 292 4.27 -1.39 -29.61
C ARG A 292 5.21 -2.18 -28.70
N GLU A 293 6.30 -1.59 -28.22
CA GLU A 293 7.23 -2.20 -27.25
C GLU A 293 6.57 -2.48 -25.90
N LEU A 294 5.73 -1.55 -25.42
CA LEU A 294 4.91 -1.73 -24.21
C LEU A 294 3.80 -2.76 -24.41
N GLY A 295 3.29 -2.90 -25.64
CA GLY A 295 2.22 -3.84 -26.00
C GLY A 295 0.82 -3.40 -25.59
N VAL A 296 0.54 -2.09 -25.63
CA VAL A 296 -0.77 -1.50 -25.24
C VAL A 296 -1.81 -1.56 -26.36
N ASP A 297 -3.08 -1.76 -25.99
CA ASP A 297 -4.20 -1.87 -26.94
C ASP A 297 -4.77 -0.51 -27.39
N ALA A 298 -4.44 0.59 -26.71
CA ALA A 298 -4.96 1.93 -26.98
C ALA A 298 -3.95 3.05 -26.66
N TYR A 299 -4.13 4.21 -27.30
CA TYR A 299 -3.33 5.42 -27.06
C TYR A 299 -4.18 6.69 -27.20
N ARG A 300 -4.03 7.60 -26.23
CA ARG A 300 -4.71 8.91 -26.19
C ARG A 300 -3.74 10.05 -26.50
N PHE A 301 -4.21 11.01 -27.32
CA PHE A 301 -3.51 12.27 -27.60
C PHE A 301 -4.50 13.41 -27.88
N SER A 302 -4.05 14.66 -27.87
CA SER A 302 -4.83 15.84 -28.25
C SER A 302 -4.50 16.33 -29.66
N LEU A 303 -5.47 16.98 -30.32
CA LEU A 303 -5.24 17.86 -31.46
C LEU A 303 -5.00 19.28 -30.97
N SER A 304 -4.16 20.05 -31.65
CA SER A 304 -4.04 21.48 -31.40
C SER A 304 -4.99 22.30 -32.27
N TRP A 305 -5.85 23.11 -31.66
CA TRP A 305 -6.77 23.99 -32.39
C TRP A 305 -6.00 24.97 -33.31
N PRO A 306 -5.02 25.77 -32.85
CA PRO A 306 -4.24 26.65 -33.73
C PRO A 306 -3.29 25.92 -34.70
N ARG A 307 -3.10 24.60 -34.61
CA ARG A 307 -2.40 23.83 -35.67
C ARG A 307 -3.37 23.34 -36.76
N ILE A 308 -4.65 23.11 -36.45
CA ILE A 308 -5.69 22.75 -37.42
C ILE A 308 -6.32 23.99 -38.08
N LEU A 309 -6.70 24.99 -37.29
CA LEU A 309 -7.25 26.28 -37.71
C LEU A 309 -6.40 27.42 -37.10
N PRO A 310 -5.35 27.92 -37.80
CA PRO A 310 -4.42 28.91 -37.24
C PRO A 310 -5.06 30.21 -36.72
N THR A 311 -6.19 30.60 -37.30
CA THR A 311 -6.99 31.77 -36.87
C THR A 311 -8.23 31.39 -36.07
N GLY A 312 -8.40 30.11 -35.76
CA GLY A 312 -9.55 29.52 -35.06
C GLY A 312 -10.81 29.35 -35.92
N MET A 313 -10.82 29.85 -37.15
CA MET A 313 -12.00 29.90 -38.03
C MET A 313 -11.88 28.89 -39.20
N ALA A 314 -12.95 28.16 -39.52
CA ALA A 314 -12.91 27.04 -40.48
C ALA A 314 -12.76 27.45 -41.96
N ASN A 315 -12.70 28.75 -42.28
CA ASN A 315 -12.28 29.24 -43.60
C ASN A 315 -10.75 29.08 -43.84
N GLU A 316 -9.96 28.85 -42.78
CA GLU A 316 -8.49 28.77 -42.81
C GLU A 316 -8.01 27.43 -42.22
N VAL A 317 -8.40 26.31 -42.82
CA VAL A 317 -7.92 24.96 -42.44
C VAL A 317 -6.47 24.77 -42.89
N ASN A 318 -5.58 24.41 -41.96
CA ASN A 318 -4.19 24.06 -42.25
C ASN A 318 -4.07 22.61 -42.78
N PRO A 319 -3.70 22.39 -44.07
CA PRO A 319 -3.56 21.04 -44.61
C PRO A 319 -2.33 20.30 -44.08
N ALA A 320 -1.33 20.98 -43.51
CA ALA A 320 -0.16 20.34 -42.91
C ALA A 320 -0.49 19.72 -41.55
N GLY A 321 -1.16 20.46 -40.67
CA GLY A 321 -1.71 19.93 -39.42
C GLY A 321 -2.62 18.72 -39.65
N ILE A 322 -3.55 18.82 -40.60
CA ILE A 322 -4.43 17.69 -40.98
C ILE A 322 -3.62 16.47 -41.46
N ARG A 323 -2.54 16.65 -42.25
CA ARG A 323 -1.67 15.53 -42.67
C ARG A 323 -0.91 14.90 -41.50
N TYR A 324 -0.41 15.70 -40.56
CA TYR A 324 0.35 15.19 -39.41
C TYR A 324 -0.48 14.20 -38.57
N TYR A 325 -1.65 14.62 -38.07
CA TYR A 325 -2.48 13.71 -37.24
C TYR A 325 -3.01 12.53 -38.05
N ASN A 326 -3.25 12.68 -39.36
CA ASN A 326 -3.57 11.54 -40.23
C ASN A 326 -2.44 10.50 -40.30
N ASN A 327 -1.18 10.94 -40.39
CA ASN A 327 -0.03 10.05 -40.39
C ASN A 327 0.16 9.37 -39.02
N LEU A 328 -0.01 10.11 -37.91
CA LEU A 328 0.02 9.58 -36.55
C LEU A 328 -1.04 8.48 -36.36
N ILE A 329 -2.32 8.77 -36.68
CA ILE A 329 -3.43 7.80 -36.58
C ILE A 329 -3.15 6.54 -37.41
N ASN A 330 -2.65 6.70 -38.64
CA ASN A 330 -2.36 5.55 -39.52
C ASN A 330 -1.18 4.71 -39.01
N GLU A 331 -0.15 5.32 -38.41
CA GLU A 331 0.98 4.59 -37.84
C GLU A 331 0.58 3.88 -36.53
N ILE A 332 -0.25 4.48 -35.68
CA ILE A 332 -0.85 3.84 -34.49
C ILE A 332 -1.63 2.57 -34.90
N MET A 333 -2.56 2.71 -35.84
CA MET A 333 -3.43 1.61 -36.27
C MET A 333 -2.70 0.47 -36.99
N LYS A 334 -1.55 0.74 -37.62
CA LYS A 334 -0.68 -0.27 -38.24
C LYS A 334 -0.20 -1.35 -37.26
N TYR A 335 -0.20 -1.06 -35.96
CA TYR A 335 0.13 -2.02 -34.89
C TYR A 335 -1.10 -2.50 -34.09
N ASN A 336 -2.31 -2.33 -34.64
CA ASN A 336 -3.61 -2.65 -34.02
C ASN A 336 -3.92 -1.87 -32.73
N ILE A 337 -3.25 -0.74 -32.49
CA ILE A 337 -3.49 0.11 -31.32
C ILE A 337 -4.67 1.06 -31.62
N THR A 338 -5.55 1.28 -30.65
CA THR A 338 -6.77 2.11 -30.79
C THR A 338 -6.48 3.59 -30.51
N PRO A 339 -6.71 4.52 -31.46
CA PRO A 339 -6.50 5.95 -31.24
C PRO A 339 -7.72 6.63 -30.59
N ILE A 340 -7.48 7.39 -29.51
CA ILE A 340 -8.47 8.23 -28.81
C ILE A 340 -8.02 9.70 -28.81
N VAL A 341 -8.94 10.62 -29.10
CA VAL A 341 -8.58 12.00 -29.49
C VAL A 341 -9.27 13.08 -28.66
N GLY A 342 -8.47 13.91 -27.99
CA GLY A 342 -8.90 15.21 -27.45
C GLY A 342 -8.96 16.29 -28.53
N ILE A 343 -10.05 17.06 -28.57
CA ILE A 343 -10.31 18.12 -29.55
C ILE A 343 -9.75 19.47 -29.06
N TYR A 344 -9.91 19.78 -27.77
CA TYR A 344 -9.36 20.97 -27.13
C TYR A 344 -8.69 20.63 -25.80
N HIS A 345 -7.48 21.16 -25.60
CA HIS A 345 -6.77 21.03 -24.34
C HIS A 345 -6.02 22.33 -24.01
N TRP A 346 -6.79 23.34 -23.59
CA TRP A 346 -6.39 24.68 -23.10
C TRP A 346 -5.62 25.57 -24.10
N ASP A 347 -5.52 25.16 -25.37
CA ASP A 347 -4.69 25.80 -26.40
C ASP A 347 -5.48 26.72 -27.35
N LEU A 348 -6.29 27.65 -26.80
CA LEU A 348 -7.13 28.54 -27.61
C LEU A 348 -6.31 29.38 -28.61
N PRO A 349 -6.70 29.44 -29.90
CA PRO A 349 -6.09 30.36 -30.86
C PRO A 349 -6.23 31.81 -30.39
N GLN A 350 -5.12 32.54 -30.32
CA GLN A 350 -5.05 33.89 -29.74
C GLN A 350 -6.01 34.87 -30.43
N LYS A 351 -6.24 34.71 -31.74
CA LYS A 351 -7.18 35.55 -32.51
C LYS A 351 -8.64 35.39 -32.07
N LEU A 352 -9.05 34.24 -31.51
CA LEU A 352 -10.38 34.09 -30.90
C LEU A 352 -10.44 34.78 -29.53
N GLN A 353 -9.34 34.74 -28.77
CA GLN A 353 -9.24 35.44 -27.49
C GLN A 353 -9.23 36.96 -27.64
N GLU A 354 -8.63 37.51 -28.70
CA GLU A 354 -8.71 38.94 -29.07
C GLU A 354 -10.16 39.40 -29.31
N LEU A 355 -11.02 38.48 -29.76
CA LEU A 355 -12.46 38.71 -29.95
C LEU A 355 -13.29 38.43 -28.68
N GLY A 356 -12.66 38.22 -27.52
CA GLY A 356 -13.30 37.95 -26.22
C GLY A 356 -13.25 36.49 -25.76
N GLY A 357 -12.72 35.58 -26.58
CA GLY A 357 -12.56 34.16 -26.24
C GLY A 357 -13.86 33.51 -25.80
N PHE A 358 -13.81 32.70 -24.73
CA PHE A 358 -15.00 32.04 -24.20
C PHE A 358 -16.05 33.01 -23.60
N THR A 359 -15.75 34.29 -23.36
CA THR A 359 -16.79 35.26 -22.93
C THR A 359 -17.66 35.76 -24.10
N ASN A 360 -17.22 35.57 -25.35
CA ASN A 360 -17.99 35.91 -26.54
C ASN A 360 -18.86 34.70 -26.98
N PRO A 361 -20.20 34.83 -27.11
CA PRO A 361 -21.06 33.72 -27.52
C PRO A 361 -20.77 33.18 -28.93
N LEU A 362 -20.05 33.90 -29.79
CA LEU A 362 -19.62 33.39 -31.10
C LEU A 362 -18.61 32.22 -31.00
N ILE A 363 -17.98 32.01 -29.83
CA ILE A 363 -17.12 30.84 -29.58
C ILE A 363 -17.85 29.51 -29.80
N VAL A 364 -19.19 29.50 -29.62
CA VAL A 364 -20.06 28.34 -29.87
C VAL A 364 -19.96 27.92 -31.34
N THR A 365 -20.15 28.86 -32.25
CA THR A 365 -20.07 28.63 -33.71
C THR A 365 -18.64 28.28 -34.12
N TRP A 366 -17.64 29.00 -33.60
CA TRP A 366 -16.23 28.74 -33.95
C TRP A 366 -15.75 27.35 -33.49
N PHE A 367 -16.22 26.87 -32.33
CA PHE A 367 -15.90 25.53 -31.85
C PHE A 367 -16.72 24.44 -32.56
N GLU A 368 -17.99 24.70 -32.91
CA GLU A 368 -18.78 23.79 -33.76
C GLU A 368 -18.07 23.58 -35.11
N ASP A 369 -17.68 24.67 -35.78
CA ASP A 369 -16.94 24.66 -37.04
C ASP A 369 -15.59 23.91 -36.92
N TYR A 370 -14.87 24.08 -35.81
CA TYR A 370 -13.64 23.33 -35.54
C TYR A 370 -13.89 21.84 -35.35
N ALA A 371 -14.84 21.45 -34.49
CA ALA A 371 -15.20 20.06 -34.25
C ALA A 371 -15.70 19.38 -35.55
N ARG A 372 -16.46 20.11 -36.39
CA ARG A 372 -16.92 19.71 -37.72
C ARG A 372 -15.76 19.39 -38.68
N VAL A 373 -14.68 20.18 -38.64
CA VAL A 373 -13.42 19.90 -39.37
C VAL A 373 -12.72 18.66 -38.80
N VAL A 374 -12.67 18.50 -37.49
CA VAL A 374 -12.03 17.35 -36.81
C VAL A 374 -12.72 16.03 -37.15
N PHE A 375 -14.03 15.91 -36.90
CA PHE A 375 -14.78 14.67 -37.15
C PHE A 375 -14.71 14.22 -38.61
N LYS A 376 -14.77 15.18 -39.55
CA LYS A 376 -14.69 14.93 -40.99
C LYS A 376 -13.34 14.37 -41.45
N ASN A 377 -12.24 14.71 -40.79
CA ASN A 377 -10.88 14.34 -41.23
C ASN A 377 -10.30 13.11 -40.50
N PHE A 378 -10.87 12.70 -39.36
CA PHE A 378 -10.27 11.67 -38.50
C PHE A 378 -11.25 10.59 -37.99
N GLY A 379 -12.56 10.86 -37.94
CA GLY A 379 -13.54 9.95 -37.32
C GLY A 379 -13.89 8.70 -38.14
N ASP A 380 -13.42 8.61 -39.38
CA ASP A 380 -13.43 7.37 -40.14
C ASP A 380 -12.62 6.27 -39.44
N ARG A 381 -11.52 6.65 -38.77
CA ARG A 381 -10.61 5.77 -38.01
C ARG A 381 -10.76 5.90 -36.49
N VAL A 382 -10.84 7.13 -35.97
CA VAL A 382 -11.02 7.40 -34.54
C VAL A 382 -12.44 7.06 -34.11
N LYS A 383 -12.59 6.27 -33.03
CA LYS A 383 -13.90 5.84 -32.49
C LYS A 383 -14.28 6.49 -31.16
N MET A 384 -13.41 7.35 -30.63
CA MET A 384 -13.63 8.00 -29.35
C MET A 384 -13.04 9.42 -29.34
N PHE A 385 -13.91 10.40 -29.15
CA PHE A 385 -13.59 11.82 -29.13
C PHE A 385 -13.90 12.46 -27.78
N ILE A 386 -13.06 13.42 -27.40
CA ILE A 386 -13.09 14.15 -26.14
C ILE A 386 -13.11 15.65 -26.48
N THR A 387 -14.19 16.38 -26.21
CA THR A 387 -14.35 17.75 -26.75
C THR A 387 -13.45 18.79 -26.06
N PHE A 388 -13.39 18.77 -24.72
CA PHE A 388 -12.58 19.68 -23.91
C PHE A 388 -11.93 18.87 -22.79
N ASN A 389 -10.64 19.09 -22.50
CA ASN A 389 -10.05 18.81 -21.18
C ASN A 389 -10.33 20.02 -20.27
N GLU A 390 -11.03 19.79 -19.15
CA GLU A 390 -11.10 20.66 -17.97
C GLU A 390 -11.77 22.05 -18.12
N PRO A 391 -13.00 22.21 -18.67
CA PRO A 391 -13.77 23.48 -18.65
C PRO A 391 -13.77 24.30 -17.36
N ARG A 392 -13.71 23.66 -16.18
CA ARG A 392 -13.60 24.39 -14.91
C ARG A 392 -12.30 25.19 -14.84
N GLU A 393 -11.16 24.57 -15.14
CA GLU A 393 -9.87 25.25 -15.12
C GLU A 393 -9.80 26.31 -16.22
N ILE A 394 -10.31 25.99 -17.42
CA ILE A 394 -10.39 26.92 -18.56
C ILE A 394 -11.14 28.20 -18.17
N CYS A 395 -12.29 28.10 -17.50
CA CYS A 395 -13.10 29.27 -17.18
C CYS A 395 -12.71 29.96 -15.86
N LEU A 396 -12.39 29.20 -14.80
CA LEU A 396 -12.10 29.79 -13.50
C LEU A 396 -10.68 30.34 -13.43
N GLU A 397 -9.68 29.51 -13.76
CA GLU A 397 -8.26 29.92 -13.70
C GLU A 397 -7.89 30.89 -14.83
N GLY A 398 -8.61 30.82 -15.96
CA GLY A 398 -8.45 31.71 -17.11
C GLY A 398 -9.12 33.08 -16.99
N TYR A 399 -10.32 33.16 -16.42
CA TYR A 399 -11.16 34.38 -16.41
C TYR A 399 -11.61 34.87 -15.01
N GLY A 400 -11.28 34.14 -13.93
CA GLY A 400 -11.67 34.47 -12.56
C GLY A 400 -10.52 34.65 -11.57
N SER A 401 -9.54 33.74 -11.55
CA SER A 401 -8.46 33.69 -10.54
C SER A 401 -7.04 34.02 -11.05
N VAL A 402 -6.89 34.43 -12.32
CA VAL A 402 -5.62 34.91 -12.92
C VAL A 402 -4.42 33.95 -12.82
N THR A 403 -4.63 32.63 -12.88
CA THR A 403 -3.56 31.62 -12.71
C THR A 403 -3.20 30.85 -14.00
N LYS A 404 -4.11 30.78 -14.98
CA LYS A 404 -3.89 30.15 -16.30
C LYS A 404 -4.24 31.13 -17.42
N ALA A 405 -3.71 30.95 -18.63
CA ALA A 405 -4.08 31.81 -19.76
C ALA A 405 -5.61 31.75 -20.02
N PRO A 406 -6.29 32.88 -20.31
CA PRO A 406 -5.73 34.18 -20.70
C PRO A 406 -5.35 35.15 -19.56
N ILE A 407 -5.43 34.76 -18.28
CA ILE A 407 -5.14 35.62 -17.11
C ILE A 407 -5.97 36.92 -17.16
N LEU A 408 -7.30 36.78 -17.17
CA LEU A 408 -8.23 37.90 -17.10
C LEU A 408 -8.90 37.96 -15.72
N ASN A 409 -8.83 39.12 -15.06
CA ASN A 409 -9.56 39.41 -13.83
C ASN A 409 -10.94 39.98 -14.19
N SER A 410 -11.90 39.11 -14.50
CA SER A 410 -13.28 39.52 -14.76
C SER A 410 -14.14 39.44 -13.50
N THR A 411 -15.18 40.28 -13.40
CA THR A 411 -16.19 40.10 -12.36
C THR A 411 -16.98 38.81 -12.61
N ALA A 412 -17.81 38.39 -11.64
CA ALA A 412 -18.67 37.20 -11.68
C ALA A 412 -19.27 36.86 -13.07
N VAL A 413 -19.69 37.91 -13.78
CA VAL A 413 -20.30 37.84 -15.10
C VAL A 413 -19.40 37.20 -16.15
N GLY A 414 -18.08 37.45 -16.15
CA GLY A 414 -17.17 36.91 -17.17
C GLY A 414 -16.95 35.40 -17.02
N THR A 415 -16.71 34.92 -15.80
CA THR A 415 -16.63 33.47 -15.51
C THR A 415 -17.95 32.75 -15.82
N TYR A 416 -19.10 33.33 -15.46
CA TYR A 416 -20.43 32.78 -15.81
C TYR A 416 -20.73 32.82 -17.32
N LEU A 417 -20.23 33.82 -18.07
CA LEU A 417 -20.34 33.85 -19.53
C LEU A 417 -19.44 32.79 -20.18
N CYS A 418 -18.20 32.64 -19.70
CA CYS A 418 -17.33 31.53 -20.10
C CYS A 418 -18.02 30.18 -19.88
N ALA A 419 -18.68 30.01 -18.73
CA ALA A 419 -19.51 28.84 -18.44
C ALA A 419 -20.58 28.63 -19.50
N LYS A 420 -21.57 29.54 -19.64
CA LYS A 420 -22.68 29.38 -20.59
C LYS A 420 -22.19 29.09 -22.01
N ASN A 421 -21.17 29.82 -22.47
CA ASN A 421 -20.67 29.70 -23.84
C ASN A 421 -19.87 28.41 -24.09
N LEU A 422 -19.06 27.93 -23.14
CA LEU A 422 -18.33 26.66 -23.31
C LEU A 422 -19.31 25.48 -23.33
N LEU A 423 -20.35 25.50 -22.49
CA LEU A 423 -21.40 24.48 -22.50
C LEU A 423 -22.17 24.46 -23.83
N MET A 424 -22.56 25.63 -24.33
CA MET A 424 -23.17 25.78 -25.65
C MET A 424 -22.24 25.29 -26.78
N ALA A 425 -20.92 25.53 -26.67
CA ALA A 425 -19.92 25.04 -27.62
C ALA A 425 -19.79 23.51 -27.59
N HIS A 426 -19.74 22.92 -26.39
CA HIS A 426 -19.80 21.46 -26.23
C HIS A 426 -21.08 20.87 -26.82
N ALA A 427 -22.22 21.49 -26.52
CA ALA A 427 -23.53 21.09 -27.03
C ALA A 427 -23.57 21.04 -28.56
N ALA A 428 -23.05 22.08 -29.20
CA ALA A 428 -22.96 22.18 -30.66
C ALA A 428 -22.05 21.07 -31.22
N ALA A 429 -20.83 20.93 -30.71
CA ALA A 429 -19.87 19.89 -31.13
C ALA A 429 -20.41 18.47 -30.95
N TYR A 430 -21.11 18.19 -29.84
CA TYR A 430 -21.78 16.92 -29.61
C TYR A 430 -22.90 16.66 -30.62
N HIS A 431 -23.81 17.62 -30.79
CA HIS A 431 -24.98 17.44 -31.65
C HIS A 431 -24.64 17.33 -33.13
N ILE A 432 -23.55 17.94 -33.62
CA ILE A 432 -23.08 17.68 -34.99
C ILE A 432 -22.48 16.28 -35.11
N TYR A 433 -21.76 15.79 -34.09
CA TYR A 433 -21.23 14.43 -34.11
C TYR A 433 -22.37 13.42 -34.21
N ASP A 434 -23.35 13.54 -33.32
CA ASP A 434 -24.50 12.64 -33.24
C ASP A 434 -25.34 12.61 -34.52
N LYS A 435 -25.62 13.78 -35.11
CA LYS A 435 -26.51 13.91 -36.28
C LYS A 435 -25.83 13.60 -37.61
N GLU A 436 -24.58 14.02 -37.80
CA GLU A 436 -23.93 14.00 -39.12
C GLU A 436 -22.85 12.91 -39.24
N PHE A 437 -22.18 12.56 -38.15
CA PHE A 437 -20.98 11.72 -38.19
C PHE A 437 -21.22 10.32 -37.60
N ARG A 438 -21.81 10.20 -36.41
CA ARG A 438 -22.04 8.93 -35.71
C ARG A 438 -22.73 7.85 -36.57
N PRO A 439 -23.75 8.13 -37.41
CA PRO A 439 -24.39 7.12 -38.26
C PRO A 439 -23.49 6.50 -39.32
N SER A 440 -22.36 7.13 -39.65
CA SER A 440 -21.37 6.63 -40.61
C SER A 440 -20.04 6.22 -39.98
N GLN A 441 -19.72 6.76 -38.79
CA GLN A 441 -18.44 6.56 -38.11
C GLN A 441 -18.50 5.57 -36.95
N ASN A 442 -19.67 5.38 -36.32
CA ASN A 442 -19.92 4.47 -35.20
C ASN A 442 -18.92 4.63 -34.04
N GLY A 443 -18.84 5.84 -33.47
CA GLY A 443 -17.99 6.17 -32.31
C GLY A 443 -18.74 6.96 -31.21
N GLN A 444 -17.98 7.41 -30.21
CA GLN A 444 -18.45 8.12 -29.01
C GLN A 444 -17.81 9.53 -28.93
N CYS A 445 -18.52 10.51 -28.36
CA CYS A 445 -18.07 11.91 -28.26
C CYS A 445 -18.69 12.64 -27.05
N GLY A 446 -17.88 13.18 -26.14
CA GLY A 446 -18.35 13.89 -24.94
C GLY A 446 -17.29 14.76 -24.26
N ILE A 447 -17.58 15.27 -23.05
CA ILE A 447 -16.73 16.24 -22.34
C ILE A 447 -15.97 15.67 -21.14
N THR A 448 -14.76 16.19 -20.97
CA THR A 448 -13.71 15.59 -20.17
C THR A 448 -13.31 16.61 -19.11
N ILE A 449 -13.67 16.34 -17.85
CA ILE A 449 -13.51 17.28 -16.74
C ILE A 449 -13.21 16.46 -15.43
N SER A 450 -12.25 16.81 -14.57
CA SER A 450 -11.84 16.03 -13.35
C SER A 450 -12.93 15.82 -12.27
N VAL A 451 -12.73 15.07 -11.17
CA VAL A 451 -13.72 15.05 -10.06
C VAL A 451 -13.08 14.88 -8.68
N HIS A 452 -13.65 15.60 -7.72
CA HIS A 452 -13.01 16.06 -6.42
C HIS A 452 -13.98 15.49 -5.24
N ASP A 453 -13.75 15.66 -3.90
CA ASP A 453 -14.21 15.00 -2.65
C ASP A 453 -14.65 15.86 -1.35
N TYR A 454 -15.83 16.50 -1.09
CA TYR A 454 -16.05 17.26 0.22
C TYR A 454 -16.95 16.55 1.29
N ALA A 455 -16.54 16.51 2.57
CA ALA A 455 -17.30 15.92 3.71
C ALA A 455 -17.83 16.94 4.75
N PRO A 456 -18.90 16.61 5.54
CA PRO A 456 -19.54 17.53 6.49
C PRO A 456 -18.72 17.86 7.75
N ALA A 457 -19.08 18.98 8.41
CA ALA A 457 -18.40 19.46 9.62
C ALA A 457 -18.92 18.79 10.92
N THR A 458 -20.23 18.58 11.01
CA THR A 458 -20.92 17.89 12.12
C THR A 458 -22.14 17.15 11.56
N ASN A 459 -22.83 16.39 12.42
CA ASN A 459 -24.12 15.75 12.08
C ASN A 459 -25.33 16.72 12.14
N SER A 460 -25.11 18.04 12.14
CA SER A 460 -26.20 19.02 12.08
C SER A 460 -26.83 19.07 10.68
N SER A 461 -28.12 19.37 10.62
CA SER A 461 -28.86 19.58 9.36
C SER A 461 -28.20 20.63 8.47
N GLU A 462 -27.65 21.68 9.09
CA GLU A 462 -27.03 22.83 8.47
C GLU A 462 -25.65 22.51 7.89
N ASP A 463 -24.80 21.75 8.61
CA ASP A 463 -23.49 21.33 8.09
C ASP A 463 -23.62 20.19 7.06
N VAL A 464 -24.64 19.33 7.19
CA VAL A 464 -24.99 18.32 6.18
C VAL A 464 -25.51 19.00 4.92
N PHE A 465 -26.35 20.03 5.02
CA PHE A 465 -26.82 20.81 3.87
C PHE A 465 -25.71 21.68 3.25
N ALA A 466 -24.82 22.25 4.06
CA ALA A 466 -23.64 22.97 3.58
C ALA A 466 -22.67 22.03 2.85
N ALA A 467 -22.49 20.80 3.33
CA ALA A 467 -21.80 19.75 2.60
C ALA A 467 -22.56 19.35 1.32
N GLU A 468 -23.88 19.18 1.36
CA GLU A 468 -24.70 18.86 0.17
C GLU A 468 -24.53 19.91 -0.95
N ILE A 469 -24.44 21.20 -0.60
CA ILE A 469 -24.17 22.32 -1.53
C ILE A 469 -22.72 22.32 -2.01
N ALA A 470 -21.78 21.97 -1.14
CA ALA A 470 -20.38 21.95 -1.49
C ALA A 470 -20.09 20.79 -2.45
N ARG A 471 -20.38 19.56 -2.00
CA ARG A 471 -19.73 18.27 -2.31
C ARG A 471 -18.94 18.15 -3.61
N GLN A 472 -17.66 18.58 -3.58
CA GLN A 472 -16.52 18.46 -4.51
C GLN A 472 -15.18 18.98 -3.79
N GLY A 473 -14.37 18.16 -3.05
CA GLY A 473 -13.10 18.43 -2.25
C GLY A 473 -11.70 17.59 -2.14
N GLU A 474 -11.39 16.69 -1.15
CA GLU A 474 -10.15 15.87 -0.82
C GLU A 474 -10.43 14.61 0.10
N MET A 475 -9.67 13.46 0.02
CA MET A 475 -9.69 12.25 0.95
C MET A 475 -8.40 12.13 1.85
N ALA A 476 -8.13 11.38 2.95
CA ALA A 476 -8.42 10.07 3.62
C ALA A 476 -7.77 8.78 3.04
N PRO A 477 -7.53 7.71 3.85
CA PRO A 477 -6.47 6.71 3.67
C PRO A 477 -6.53 5.94 2.38
N ASN A 478 -5.38 5.52 1.88
CA ASN A 478 -5.24 4.68 0.70
C ASN A 478 -5.76 5.31 -0.60
N SER A 479 -7.03 5.79 -0.71
CA SER A 479 -7.89 6.58 -1.75
C SER A 479 -8.54 6.38 -3.31
N LEU A 480 -8.79 5.46 -4.36
CA LEU A 480 -8.88 4.06 -5.05
C LEU A 480 -9.64 2.73 -4.62
N TYR A 481 -10.03 2.47 -3.35
CA TYR A 481 -10.95 1.58 -2.54
C TYR A 481 -12.32 2.15 -1.89
N ASN A 482 -12.66 3.48 -1.96
CA ASN A 482 -13.79 4.49 -1.82
C ASN A 482 -14.46 5.41 -3.08
N VAL A 483 -14.22 5.30 -4.44
CA VAL A 483 -14.98 5.73 -5.77
C VAL A 483 -15.40 4.50 -6.70
N MET A 484 -15.41 3.26 -6.23
CA MET A 484 -15.95 2.04 -6.86
C MET A 484 -16.82 1.04 -5.99
N THR A 485 -17.54 1.45 -4.89
CA THR A 485 -18.62 0.75 -4.07
C THR A 485 -19.69 1.63 -3.22
N HIS A 486 -20.77 2.22 -3.82
CA HIS A 486 -21.76 3.32 -3.45
C HIS A 486 -21.84 4.73 -4.23
N LEU A 487 -21.64 4.79 -5.57
CA LEU A 487 -21.75 5.80 -6.67
C LEU A 487 -21.38 5.12 -8.04
N LYS A 488 -21.99 4.06 -8.50
CA LYS A 488 -22.94 3.21 -7.86
C LYS A 488 -24.25 4.04 -7.53
N ALA A 489 -24.50 4.66 -6.35
CA ALA A 489 -25.72 5.30 -5.72
C ALA A 489 -26.92 6.02 -6.42
N ARG A 490 -26.87 7.31 -6.87
CA ARG A 490 -28.03 8.19 -7.36
C ARG A 490 -28.95 8.37 -8.75
N PHE A 491 -29.09 8.05 -10.13
CA PHE A 491 -28.70 7.60 -11.61
C PHE A 491 -28.04 6.25 -12.25
N ASN A 492 -28.61 5.51 -13.25
CA ASN A 492 -28.33 4.05 -13.54
C ASN A 492 -27.16 3.48 -14.49
N ASN A 493 -26.01 3.02 -13.95
CA ASN A 493 -24.85 2.11 -14.35
C ASN A 493 -24.03 2.19 -15.70
N PRO A 494 -23.71 3.36 -16.26
CA PRO A 494 -22.23 3.59 -17.46
C PRO A 494 -20.98 2.73 -17.44
N VAL A 495 -20.33 2.72 -18.60
CA VAL A 495 -19.20 1.88 -19.01
C VAL A 495 -17.95 2.73 -18.97
N ILE A 496 -17.11 2.58 -17.95
CA ILE A 496 -16.26 3.69 -17.52
C ILE A 496 -15.14 3.96 -18.60
N TYR A 497 -14.28 5.03 -18.56
CA TYR A 497 -12.97 5.18 -19.29
C TYR A 497 -11.90 6.15 -18.61
N VAL A 498 -11.05 5.74 -17.62
CA VAL A 498 -9.95 6.57 -17.04
C VAL A 498 -9.14 7.08 -18.24
N THR A 499 -8.67 8.31 -18.26
CA THR A 499 -7.93 8.75 -19.46
C THR A 499 -6.54 9.30 -19.18
N GLU A 500 -6.01 9.02 -17.98
CA GLU A 500 -4.70 9.39 -17.42
C GLU A 500 -4.44 8.72 -16.05
N ASN A 501 -3.23 8.24 -15.79
CA ASN A 501 -2.87 7.73 -14.45
C ASN A 501 -1.36 7.61 -14.31
N GLY A 502 -0.72 8.48 -13.54
CA GLY A 502 0.73 8.64 -13.57
C GLY A 502 1.37 9.12 -12.27
N TRP A 503 2.52 8.54 -11.96
CA TRP A 503 3.41 9.00 -10.90
C TRP A 503 4.53 9.84 -11.51
N CYS A 504 4.88 10.96 -10.89
CA CYS A 504 6.05 11.74 -11.31
C CYS A 504 7.35 11.05 -10.86
N THR A 505 8.47 11.47 -11.43
CA THR A 505 9.80 11.18 -10.88
C THR A 505 10.65 12.42 -11.09
N LYS A 506 11.40 12.87 -10.07
CA LYS A 506 12.32 14.00 -10.23
C LYS A 506 13.51 13.61 -11.13
N PRO A 507 14.24 14.57 -11.76
CA PRO A 507 15.18 14.29 -12.85
C PRO A 507 16.35 13.35 -12.54
N ARG A 508 16.69 13.18 -11.26
CA ARG A 508 17.81 12.35 -10.79
C ARG A 508 17.52 10.83 -10.78
N SER A 509 16.27 10.41 -11.01
CA SER A 509 15.87 8.99 -11.06
C SER A 509 16.47 8.19 -12.22
N GLY A 510 16.83 8.86 -13.32
CA GLY A 510 17.38 8.19 -14.51
C GLY A 510 16.41 7.18 -15.12
N LEU A 511 16.79 5.89 -15.09
CA LEU A 511 16.01 4.77 -15.63
C LEU A 511 15.38 3.88 -14.55
N ILE A 512 15.54 4.20 -13.26
CA ILE A 512 15.02 3.40 -12.15
C ILE A 512 13.89 4.18 -11.47
N ASP A 513 12.66 3.65 -11.58
CA ASP A 513 11.42 4.30 -11.19
C ASP A 513 10.47 3.33 -10.47
N ASP A 514 10.99 2.68 -9.42
CA ASP A 514 10.23 1.70 -8.63
C ASP A 514 8.99 2.27 -7.94
N ASP A 515 8.97 3.57 -7.65
CA ASP A 515 7.76 4.25 -7.14
C ASP A 515 6.66 4.28 -8.20
N ARG A 516 7.00 4.48 -9.48
CA ARG A 516 6.04 4.37 -10.59
C ARG A 516 5.55 2.93 -10.77
N ILE A 517 6.37 1.93 -10.44
CA ILE A 517 5.98 0.50 -10.46
C ILE A 517 5.05 0.17 -9.29
N ARG A 518 5.39 0.59 -8.07
CA ARG A 518 4.53 0.46 -6.87
C ARG A 518 3.22 1.20 -7.08
N TYR A 519 3.28 2.39 -7.66
CA TYR A 519 2.15 3.16 -8.11
C TYR A 519 1.31 2.29 -9.05
N PHE A 520 1.76 2.00 -10.28
CA PHE A 520 0.92 1.25 -11.22
C PHE A 520 0.42 -0.10 -10.68
N ARG A 521 1.13 -0.77 -9.78
CA ARG A 521 0.61 -1.95 -9.08
C ARG A 521 -0.55 -1.63 -8.14
N ALA A 522 -0.42 -0.65 -7.24
CA ALA A 522 -1.47 -0.32 -6.29
C ALA A 522 -2.68 0.37 -6.95
N SER A 523 -2.51 1.14 -8.04
CA SER A 523 -3.69 1.43 -8.88
C SER A 523 -4.23 0.14 -9.46
N LEU A 524 -3.42 -0.66 -10.16
CA LEU A 524 -3.87 -1.92 -10.78
C LEU A 524 -4.55 -2.89 -9.82
N GLU A 525 -4.22 -2.94 -8.53
CA GLU A 525 -4.87 -3.79 -7.54
C GLU A 525 -6.22 -3.24 -7.10
N ASN A 526 -6.33 -1.92 -6.94
CA ASN A 526 -7.64 -1.27 -6.90
C ASN A 526 -8.39 -1.45 -8.26
N VAL A 527 -7.70 -1.57 -9.40
CA VAL A 527 -8.25 -2.04 -10.70
C VAL A 527 -8.51 -3.57 -10.70
N LEU A 528 -8.11 -4.37 -9.68
CA LEU A 528 -8.04 -5.84 -9.76
C LEU A 528 -8.68 -6.81 -8.71
N ASP A 529 -9.47 -6.50 -7.65
CA ASP A 529 -10.45 -7.47 -6.98
C ASP A 529 -12.08 -7.26 -6.94
N SER A 530 -12.77 -6.28 -7.62
CA SER A 530 -14.19 -5.67 -7.66
C SER A 530 -14.94 -5.52 -9.03
N LEU A 531 -14.42 -5.96 -10.17
CA LEU A 531 -15.26 -6.57 -11.23
C LEU A 531 -16.41 -7.33 -10.56
N ASP A 532 -15.97 -8.09 -9.56
CA ASP A 532 -16.59 -8.81 -8.46
C ASP A 532 -17.71 -8.08 -7.69
N ALA A 533 -17.64 -6.75 -7.52
CA ALA A 533 -18.73 -5.93 -6.94
C ALA A 533 -19.69 -5.36 -8.02
N GLY A 534 -19.53 -5.76 -9.29
CA GLY A 534 -20.41 -5.39 -10.41
C GLY A 534 -20.22 -3.95 -10.88
N VAL A 535 -19.05 -3.38 -10.58
CA VAL A 535 -18.52 -2.15 -11.18
C VAL A 535 -18.61 -2.29 -12.71
N ASN A 536 -18.90 -1.23 -13.48
CA ASN A 536 -18.96 -1.32 -14.96
C ASN A 536 -17.79 -0.56 -15.62
N VAL A 537 -16.61 -0.70 -15.00
CA VAL A 537 -15.35 -0.23 -15.55
C VAL A 537 -14.71 -1.32 -16.39
N LYS A 538 -13.52 -1.13 -16.95
CA LYS A 538 -13.19 -1.74 -18.22
C LYS A 538 -11.59 -1.93 -18.48
N GLY A 539 -10.56 -1.57 -17.66
CA GLY A 539 -9.08 -1.67 -18.04
C GLY A 539 -8.21 -0.44 -18.54
N TYR A 540 -6.90 -0.59 -18.87
CA TYR A 540 -5.85 0.42 -18.54
C TYR A 540 -4.92 0.97 -19.69
N MET A 541 -4.49 2.25 -19.62
CA MET A 541 -3.19 2.77 -20.12
C MET A 541 -2.51 3.75 -19.11
N ALA A 542 -1.20 3.96 -19.17
CA ALA A 542 -0.43 4.64 -18.12
C ALA A 542 0.08 6.03 -18.53
N TRP A 543 0.24 6.93 -17.55
CA TRP A 543 0.78 8.27 -17.75
C TRP A 543 2.20 8.43 -17.18
N SER A 544 3.19 8.96 -17.91
CA SER A 544 3.17 9.31 -19.34
C SER A 544 3.84 8.27 -20.23
N LEU A 545 3.57 8.28 -21.53
CA LEU A 545 4.34 7.46 -22.47
C LEU A 545 5.83 7.83 -22.40
N MET A 546 6.10 9.14 -22.33
CA MET A 546 7.44 9.70 -22.23
C MET A 546 7.41 11.04 -21.49
N ASP A 547 8.54 11.43 -20.89
CA ASP A 547 8.71 12.77 -20.30
C ASP A 547 8.42 13.88 -21.34
N ASN A 548 7.86 15.03 -20.94
CA ASN A 548 7.50 16.10 -21.88
C ASN A 548 7.68 17.54 -21.31
N PHE A 549 7.12 18.59 -21.93
CA PHE A 549 7.07 19.96 -21.36
C PHE A 549 5.68 20.22 -20.77
N GLU A 550 5.59 20.90 -19.64
CA GLU A 550 4.37 20.97 -18.84
C GLU A 550 4.05 22.42 -18.36
N TRP A 551 2.76 22.74 -18.16
CA TRP A 551 2.18 24.09 -17.92
C TRP A 551 3.09 25.27 -17.52
N LEU A 552 3.09 25.70 -16.25
CA LEU A 552 3.88 26.85 -15.79
C LEU A 552 5.37 26.52 -15.51
N GLN A 553 5.81 25.27 -15.80
CA GLN A 553 7.12 24.70 -15.44
C GLN A 553 7.33 23.39 -16.24
N GLY A 554 8.28 23.35 -17.18
CA GLY A 554 8.47 22.41 -18.29
C GLY A 554 8.84 20.92 -18.06
N TYR A 555 10.12 20.58 -17.79
CA TYR A 555 10.69 19.21 -17.94
C TYR A 555 11.16 18.39 -16.67
N THR A 556 10.86 18.77 -15.39
CA THR A 556 11.43 18.14 -14.17
C THR A 556 10.61 16.99 -13.64
N GLU A 557 9.30 17.20 -13.49
CA GLU A 557 8.41 16.16 -13.05
C GLU A 557 8.22 15.24 -14.25
N ARG A 558 9.05 14.21 -14.31
CA ARG A 558 9.12 13.27 -15.41
C ARG A 558 8.14 12.17 -15.16
N TYR A 559 6.98 12.18 -15.81
CA TYR A 559 5.98 11.13 -15.66
C TYR A 559 6.24 9.90 -16.56
N GLY A 560 7.20 9.96 -17.48
CA GLY A 560 7.33 8.99 -18.57
C GLY A 560 7.73 7.58 -18.18
N LEU A 561 7.06 6.58 -18.75
CA LEU A 561 7.56 5.20 -18.92
C LEU A 561 8.90 5.18 -19.68
N TYR A 562 9.08 6.11 -20.62
CA TYR A 562 10.34 6.37 -21.30
C TYR A 562 10.92 7.72 -20.87
N GLN A 563 12.20 7.71 -20.49
CA GLN A 563 12.96 8.94 -20.26
C GLN A 563 13.22 9.63 -21.60
N VAL A 564 12.93 10.93 -21.70
CA VAL A 564 13.32 11.74 -22.88
C VAL A 564 14.58 12.54 -22.57
N ASN A 565 15.56 12.45 -23.47
CA ASN A 565 16.76 13.28 -23.44
C ASN A 565 16.53 14.60 -24.19
N PHE A 566 16.00 15.60 -23.49
CA PHE A 566 15.71 16.92 -24.04
C PHE A 566 16.95 17.73 -24.46
N SER A 567 18.15 17.42 -23.95
CA SER A 567 19.39 18.08 -24.38
C SER A 567 19.99 17.46 -25.65
N HIS A 568 19.47 16.32 -26.11
CA HIS A 568 19.89 15.71 -27.36
C HIS A 568 19.07 16.25 -28.56
N PRO A 569 19.70 16.64 -29.69
CA PRO A 569 18.99 17.18 -30.85
C PRO A 569 17.89 16.25 -31.42
N MET A 570 18.12 14.94 -31.39
CA MET A 570 17.14 13.93 -31.82
C MET A 570 16.20 13.46 -30.67
N ARG A 571 16.11 14.20 -29.55
CA ARG A 571 15.21 13.97 -28.41
C ARG A 571 15.06 12.48 -28.03
N THR A 572 16.18 11.78 -27.84
CA THR A 572 16.17 10.31 -27.74
C THR A 572 15.37 9.80 -26.55
N ARG A 573 14.64 8.69 -26.74
CA ARG A 573 13.75 8.09 -25.72
C ARG A 573 14.27 6.73 -25.26
N THR A 574 14.38 6.53 -23.94
CA THR A 574 14.95 5.34 -23.31
C THR A 574 13.97 4.74 -22.28
N PRO A 575 13.63 3.43 -22.32
CA PRO A 575 12.68 2.84 -21.38
C PRO A 575 13.23 2.84 -19.94
N LYS A 576 12.40 3.25 -18.99
CA LYS A 576 12.65 3.12 -17.54
C LYS A 576 12.17 1.75 -17.04
N LYS A 577 12.50 1.39 -15.80
CA LYS A 577 12.16 0.10 -15.17
C LYS A 577 10.66 -0.23 -15.24
N SER A 578 9.79 0.78 -15.09
CA SER A 578 8.34 0.66 -15.25
C SER A 578 7.87 0.13 -16.62
N ALA A 579 8.56 0.48 -17.71
CA ALA A 579 8.27 -0.05 -19.04
C ALA A 579 8.53 -1.57 -19.14
N PHE A 580 9.49 -2.09 -18.37
CA PHE A 580 9.85 -3.51 -18.37
C PHE A 580 8.93 -4.38 -17.49
N VAL A 581 8.44 -3.85 -16.36
CA VAL A 581 7.52 -4.58 -15.48
C VAL A 581 6.18 -4.86 -16.19
N ASN A 582 5.68 -3.88 -16.95
CA ASN A 582 4.48 -4.06 -17.78
C ASN A 582 4.70 -5.06 -18.93
N SER A 583 5.79 -4.90 -19.70
CA SER A 583 5.98 -5.61 -20.97
C SER A 583 6.38 -7.09 -20.86
N VAL A 584 7.11 -7.50 -19.81
CA VAL A 584 7.71 -8.86 -19.75
C VAL A 584 7.08 -9.77 -18.69
N GLY A 585 6.72 -9.26 -17.52
CA GLY A 585 6.25 -10.08 -16.39
C GLY A 585 4.74 -10.37 -16.41
N PHE A 586 3.94 -9.30 -16.49
CA PHE A 586 2.49 -9.37 -16.23
C PHE A 586 1.70 -9.85 -17.45
N ILE A 587 1.93 -9.22 -18.62
CA ILE A 587 1.29 -9.58 -19.90
C ILE A 587 1.63 -11.02 -20.31
N ALA A 588 2.84 -11.50 -20.04
CA ALA A 588 3.24 -12.88 -20.31
C ALA A 588 2.48 -13.89 -19.43
N LYS A 589 2.34 -13.63 -18.12
CA LYS A 589 1.51 -14.46 -17.23
C LYS A 589 0.03 -14.47 -17.65
N MET A 590 -0.54 -13.32 -18.00
CA MET A 590 -1.92 -13.26 -18.50
C MET A 590 -2.11 -14.03 -19.81
N LYS A 591 -1.20 -13.90 -20.79
CA LYS A 591 -1.28 -14.64 -22.06
C LYS A 591 -1.07 -16.15 -21.87
N LEU A 592 -0.23 -16.57 -20.92
CA LEU A 592 -0.08 -17.98 -20.57
C LEU A 592 -1.34 -18.55 -19.90
N LEU A 593 -1.97 -17.79 -18.99
CA LEU A 593 -3.28 -18.12 -18.40
C LEU A 593 -4.40 -18.15 -19.44
N LEU A 594 -4.38 -17.28 -20.45
CA LEU A 594 -5.32 -17.29 -21.58
C LEU A 594 -5.16 -18.52 -22.49
N VAL A 595 -3.92 -18.97 -22.73
CA VAL A 595 -3.66 -20.23 -23.45
C VAL A 595 -4.09 -21.45 -22.62
N LEU A 596 -3.80 -21.47 -21.32
CA LEU A 596 -4.22 -22.54 -20.42
C LEU A 596 -5.75 -22.62 -20.27
N SER A 597 -6.44 -21.48 -20.23
CA SER A 597 -7.92 -21.44 -20.21
C SER A 597 -8.54 -21.78 -21.57
N LEU A 598 -7.90 -21.48 -22.70
CA LEU A 598 -8.33 -22.01 -24.01
C LEU A 598 -8.25 -23.55 -24.05
N VAL A 599 -7.22 -24.15 -23.44
CA VAL A 599 -7.10 -25.62 -23.29
C VAL A 599 -8.19 -26.14 -22.34
N ALA A 600 -8.48 -25.45 -21.24
CA ALA A 600 -9.57 -25.82 -20.32
C ALA A 600 -10.96 -25.75 -20.97
N VAL A 601 -11.22 -24.80 -21.87
CA VAL A 601 -12.48 -24.70 -22.64
C VAL A 601 -12.69 -25.88 -23.59
N VAL A 602 -11.61 -26.53 -24.05
CA VAL A 602 -11.68 -27.77 -24.85
C VAL A 602 -11.82 -29.02 -23.96
N CYS A 603 -11.35 -28.96 -22.72
CA CYS A 603 -11.34 -30.08 -21.77
C CYS A 603 -12.34 -29.86 -20.62
N ASN A 604 -13.62 -30.11 -20.89
CA ASN A 604 -14.72 -30.02 -19.92
C ASN A 604 -14.50 -30.93 -18.68
N ALA A 605 -13.90 -30.36 -17.63
CA ALA A 605 -13.77 -30.95 -16.29
C ALA A 605 -13.95 -29.83 -15.26
N SER A 606 -14.82 -30.05 -14.27
CA SER A 606 -15.18 -29.02 -13.29
C SER A 606 -14.01 -28.67 -12.38
N ILE A 607 -13.46 -27.46 -12.52
CA ILE A 607 -12.44 -26.94 -11.59
C ILE A 607 -13.11 -26.53 -10.28
N VAL A 608 -13.20 -27.49 -9.36
CA VAL A 608 -13.36 -27.21 -7.93
C VAL A 608 -12.08 -26.52 -7.46
N ARG A 609 -12.18 -25.35 -6.79
CA ARG A 609 -11.04 -24.83 -6.01
C ARG A 609 -10.75 -25.84 -4.92
N HIS A 610 -9.63 -26.56 -5.04
CA HIS A 610 -9.25 -27.55 -4.03
C HIS A 610 -8.85 -26.81 -2.77
N GLN A 611 -9.64 -26.96 -1.69
CA GLN A 611 -9.31 -26.37 -0.40
C GLN A 611 -8.06 -27.08 0.13
N ARG A 612 -6.95 -26.34 0.25
CA ARG A 612 -5.69 -26.91 0.74
C ARG A 612 -5.86 -27.36 2.18
N ARG A 613 -5.33 -28.55 2.48
CA ARG A 613 -5.50 -29.23 3.76
C ARG A 613 -4.14 -29.69 4.28
N PHE A 614 -3.84 -29.41 5.54
CA PHE A 614 -2.72 -30.02 6.25
C PHE A 614 -2.93 -31.55 6.34
N PRO A 615 -1.88 -32.37 6.17
CA PRO A 615 -2.05 -33.81 6.31
C PRO A 615 -2.38 -34.17 7.76
N ASP A 616 -3.09 -35.28 7.95
CA ASP A 616 -3.61 -35.67 9.28
C ASP A 616 -2.49 -36.11 10.26
N ASP A 617 -1.24 -36.23 9.80
CA ASP A 617 -0.03 -36.45 10.63
C ASP A 617 0.74 -35.16 10.97
N PHE A 618 0.25 -33.99 10.58
CA PHE A 618 0.85 -32.69 10.89
C PHE A 618 0.52 -32.26 12.32
N LEU A 619 1.52 -32.19 13.20
CA LEU A 619 1.31 -31.86 14.62
C LEU A 619 1.05 -30.36 14.81
N PHE A 620 -0.17 -30.00 15.21
CA PHE A 620 -0.48 -28.66 15.72
C PHE A 620 -0.37 -28.62 17.25
N GLY A 621 0.19 -27.54 17.76
CA GLY A 621 0.37 -27.32 19.20
C GLY A 621 0.63 -25.87 19.56
N THR A 622 0.92 -25.64 20.82
CA THR A 622 1.33 -24.34 21.36
C THR A 622 2.64 -24.49 22.12
N ALA A 623 3.32 -23.36 22.36
CA ALA A 623 4.60 -23.31 23.05
C ALA A 623 4.56 -22.40 24.30
N THR A 624 5.40 -22.72 25.29
CA THR A 624 5.69 -21.93 26.50
C THR A 624 7.13 -22.17 27.00
N ALA A 625 7.59 -21.35 27.95
CA ALA A 625 8.87 -21.51 28.64
C ALA A 625 8.71 -21.45 30.17
N ALA A 626 9.48 -22.27 30.89
CA ALA A 626 9.37 -22.49 32.33
C ALA A 626 9.32 -21.19 33.15
N TYR A 627 10.35 -20.34 33.05
CA TYR A 627 10.39 -19.08 33.79
C TYR A 627 9.25 -18.11 33.42
N GLN A 628 8.75 -18.17 32.19
CA GLN A 628 7.69 -17.27 31.73
C GLN A 628 6.29 -17.67 32.23
N ILE A 629 6.05 -18.97 32.55
CA ILE A 629 4.71 -19.46 32.94
C ILE A 629 4.62 -20.13 34.31
N GLU A 630 5.68 -20.70 34.87
CA GLU A 630 5.58 -21.57 36.07
C GLU A 630 5.25 -20.82 37.35
N GLY A 631 5.92 -19.69 37.60
CA GLY A 631 5.93 -19.06 38.93
C GLY A 631 6.63 -19.95 39.97
N ALA A 632 6.17 -19.87 41.22
CA ALA A 632 6.65 -20.70 42.34
C ALA A 632 8.18 -20.72 42.44
N TRP A 633 8.81 -19.55 42.30
CA TRP A 633 10.22 -19.42 41.91
C TRP A 633 11.23 -19.93 42.97
N ASN A 634 10.85 -19.99 44.24
CA ASN A 634 11.67 -20.49 45.34
C ASN A 634 10.98 -21.63 46.13
N GLU A 635 9.88 -22.16 45.59
CA GLU A 635 9.10 -23.22 46.22
C GLU A 635 9.73 -24.60 46.00
N ASP A 636 9.41 -25.53 46.91
CA ASP A 636 9.82 -26.93 46.88
C ASP A 636 11.31 -27.17 46.54
N GLY A 637 12.17 -26.25 46.99
CA GLY A 637 13.62 -26.34 46.83
C GLY A 637 14.16 -25.94 45.45
N LYS A 638 13.38 -25.24 44.59
CA LYS A 638 13.93 -24.63 43.37
C LYS A 638 15.11 -23.72 43.70
N GLY A 639 16.20 -23.87 42.95
CA GLY A 639 17.36 -22.97 43.00
C GLY A 639 17.12 -21.65 42.28
N GLU A 640 17.84 -20.62 42.71
CA GLU A 640 17.94 -19.33 42.01
C GLU A 640 18.51 -19.54 40.59
N ASN A 641 17.88 -18.94 39.60
CA ASN A 641 18.29 -18.88 38.20
C ASN A 641 18.71 -17.46 37.79
N ILE A 642 19.36 -17.31 36.64
CA ILE A 642 19.87 -16.02 36.17
C ILE A 642 18.80 -14.93 36.04
N TRP A 643 17.54 -15.28 35.76
CA TRP A 643 16.43 -14.31 35.76
C TRP A 643 15.95 -13.95 37.16
N ASP A 644 15.79 -14.91 38.08
CA ASP A 644 15.45 -14.62 39.49
C ASP A 644 16.45 -13.59 40.04
N TYR A 645 17.74 -13.90 39.90
CA TYR A 645 18.83 -13.03 40.35
C TYR A 645 18.78 -11.64 39.67
N MET A 646 18.59 -11.57 38.35
CA MET A 646 18.60 -10.29 37.63
C MET A 646 17.43 -9.39 38.04
N VAL A 647 16.21 -9.91 38.13
CA VAL A 647 15.02 -9.09 38.46
C VAL A 647 14.95 -8.73 39.95
N HIS A 648 15.55 -9.52 40.85
CA HIS A 648 15.62 -9.17 42.28
C HIS A 648 16.76 -8.21 42.62
N ASN A 649 17.86 -8.20 41.85
CA ASN A 649 19.00 -7.30 42.10
C ASN A 649 18.94 -6.00 41.28
N THR A 650 18.38 -6.02 40.07
CA THR A 650 18.22 -4.87 39.17
C THR A 650 16.84 -4.90 38.48
N PRO A 651 15.72 -4.72 39.21
CA PRO A 651 14.37 -4.75 38.65
C PRO A 651 14.13 -3.69 37.55
N GLU A 652 14.90 -2.61 37.54
CA GLU A 652 14.81 -1.51 36.58
C GLU A 652 15.22 -1.87 35.14
N VAL A 653 15.70 -3.10 34.89
CA VAL A 653 15.97 -3.60 33.52
C VAL A 653 14.71 -4.12 32.82
N ILE A 654 13.61 -4.32 33.55
CA ILE A 654 12.32 -4.76 33.00
C ILE A 654 11.43 -3.52 32.81
N ARG A 655 10.83 -3.36 31.62
CA ARG A 655 10.14 -2.11 31.20
C ARG A 655 9.03 -1.68 32.17
N ASP A 656 8.26 -2.64 32.69
CA ASP A 656 7.18 -2.42 33.68
C ASP A 656 7.61 -2.64 35.14
N GLN A 657 8.89 -2.97 35.39
CA GLN A 657 9.45 -3.38 36.69
C GLN A 657 8.78 -4.63 37.31
N SER A 658 8.17 -5.50 36.49
CA SER A 658 7.60 -6.77 36.92
C SER A 658 8.63 -7.92 37.00
N ASN A 659 8.19 -9.10 37.43
CA ASN A 659 9.03 -10.30 37.50
C ASN A 659 8.24 -11.60 37.25
N GLY A 660 8.98 -12.71 37.12
CA GLY A 660 8.44 -14.06 36.93
C GLY A 660 8.13 -14.83 38.23
N ASP A 661 8.14 -14.18 39.39
CA ASP A 661 8.02 -14.86 40.71
C ASP A 661 6.76 -15.72 40.81
N VAL A 662 5.66 -15.21 40.25
CA VAL A 662 4.35 -15.86 40.14
C VAL A 662 4.00 -16.17 38.68
N ALA A 663 4.43 -15.34 37.71
CA ALA A 663 4.16 -15.54 36.29
C ALA A 663 2.66 -15.85 36.02
N ALA A 664 2.37 -16.84 35.18
CA ALA A 664 1.03 -17.42 34.99
C ALA A 664 0.68 -18.53 36.02
N ASP A 665 1.51 -18.76 37.04
CA ASP A 665 1.33 -19.74 38.13
C ASP A 665 1.03 -21.17 37.63
N SER A 666 1.67 -21.60 36.55
CA SER A 666 1.46 -22.92 35.95
C SER A 666 2.00 -24.06 36.83
N TYR A 667 2.86 -23.79 37.81
CA TYR A 667 3.28 -24.77 38.82
C TYR A 667 2.07 -25.36 39.57
N HIS A 668 1.12 -24.49 39.94
CA HIS A 668 -0.15 -24.89 40.55
C HIS A 668 -1.24 -25.18 39.51
N ASN A 669 -1.27 -24.43 38.40
CA ASN A 669 -2.39 -24.41 37.45
C ASN A 669 -2.24 -25.35 36.22
N TYR A 670 -1.20 -26.19 36.14
CA TYR A 670 -0.94 -27.10 34.99
C TYR A 670 -2.17 -27.90 34.51
N LYS A 671 -3.13 -28.22 35.39
CA LYS A 671 -4.38 -28.92 35.01
C LYS A 671 -5.32 -28.04 34.17
N ARG A 672 -5.42 -26.75 34.47
CA ARG A 672 -6.14 -25.78 33.63
C ARG A 672 -5.40 -25.55 32.31
N ASP A 673 -4.07 -25.61 32.33
CA ASP A 673 -3.28 -25.50 31.10
C ASP A 673 -3.55 -26.67 30.16
N VAL A 674 -3.56 -27.91 30.66
CA VAL A 674 -3.99 -29.09 29.87
C VAL A 674 -5.45 -28.98 29.42
N GLU A 675 -6.34 -28.40 30.24
CA GLU A 675 -7.71 -28.13 29.82
C GLU A 675 -7.78 -27.16 28.63
N MET A 676 -6.96 -26.09 28.61
CA MET A 676 -6.84 -25.17 27.47
C MET A 676 -6.28 -25.85 26.20
N MET A 677 -5.39 -26.83 26.34
CA MET A 677 -4.89 -27.64 25.21
C MET A 677 -6.01 -28.50 24.60
N ARG A 678 -6.86 -29.11 25.43
CA ARG A 678 -8.03 -29.89 24.98
C ARG A 678 -9.13 -29.01 24.39
N GLU A 679 -9.33 -27.83 24.96
CA GLU A 679 -10.21 -26.79 24.43
C GLU A 679 -9.79 -26.34 23.03
N LEU A 680 -8.49 -26.14 22.79
CA LEU A 680 -7.95 -25.88 21.44
C LEU A 680 -7.94 -27.11 20.53
N GLY A 681 -7.97 -28.33 21.09
CA GLY A 681 -7.89 -29.59 20.35
C GLY A 681 -6.48 -29.93 19.85
N LEU A 682 -5.42 -29.53 20.58
CA LEU A 682 -4.03 -29.69 20.16
C LEU A 682 -3.60 -31.15 20.02
N ASP A 683 -2.73 -31.44 19.03
CA ASP A 683 -2.04 -32.74 18.91
C ASP A 683 -0.83 -32.82 19.85
N ALA A 684 -0.23 -31.67 20.15
CA ALA A 684 1.05 -31.54 20.84
C ALA A 684 1.12 -30.28 21.72
N TYR A 685 2.03 -30.30 22.71
CA TYR A 685 2.38 -29.14 23.52
C TYR A 685 3.88 -29.06 23.74
N ARG A 686 4.47 -27.89 23.48
CA ARG A 686 5.88 -27.60 23.72
C ARG A 686 6.04 -26.78 25.00
N PHE A 687 6.87 -27.25 25.91
CA PHE A 687 7.26 -26.53 27.12
C PHE A 687 8.76 -26.73 27.39
N SER A 688 9.32 -25.97 28.34
CA SER A 688 10.69 -26.20 28.83
C SER A 688 10.71 -26.73 30.26
N LEU A 689 11.85 -27.32 30.63
CA LEU A 689 12.16 -27.70 32.00
C LEU A 689 13.06 -26.64 32.63
N SER A 690 12.76 -26.25 33.87
CA SER A 690 13.65 -25.40 34.63
C SER A 690 14.80 -26.20 35.23
N TRP A 691 16.01 -25.96 34.72
CA TRP A 691 17.23 -26.60 35.21
C TRP A 691 17.38 -26.35 36.72
N SER A 692 17.14 -25.13 37.21
CA SER A 692 17.26 -24.84 38.65
C SER A 692 16.13 -25.44 39.50
N ARG A 693 14.96 -25.79 38.92
CA ARG A 693 13.92 -26.55 39.64
C ARG A 693 14.28 -28.03 39.77
N ILE A 694 14.97 -28.62 38.79
CA ILE A 694 15.39 -30.03 38.78
C ILE A 694 16.71 -30.24 39.53
N LEU A 695 17.72 -29.39 39.30
CA LEU A 695 19.04 -29.41 39.95
C LEU A 695 19.30 -28.05 40.61
N PRO A 696 18.94 -27.85 41.90
CA PRO A 696 19.03 -26.54 42.57
C PRO A 696 20.45 -25.97 42.66
N THR A 697 21.47 -26.83 42.70
CA THR A 697 22.89 -26.46 42.64
C THR A 697 23.42 -26.28 41.21
N GLY A 698 22.61 -26.61 40.21
CA GLY A 698 22.98 -26.84 38.81
C GLY A 698 23.66 -28.19 38.52
N MET A 699 24.03 -28.94 39.55
CA MET A 699 24.84 -30.17 39.43
C MET A 699 24.03 -31.42 39.81
N ALA A 700 24.27 -32.54 39.12
CA ALA A 700 23.52 -33.80 39.32
C ALA A 700 23.75 -34.51 40.68
N ASN A 701 24.48 -33.89 41.61
CA ASN A 701 24.62 -34.39 42.98
C ASN A 701 23.36 -34.19 43.85
N GLU A 702 22.43 -33.33 43.41
CA GLU A 702 21.20 -33.00 44.13
C GLU A 702 20.05 -32.85 43.12
N VAL A 703 19.35 -33.97 42.87
CA VAL A 703 18.14 -34.00 42.05
C VAL A 703 16.93 -33.74 42.94
N ASN A 704 16.20 -32.66 42.68
CA ASN A 704 15.00 -32.29 43.43
C ASN A 704 13.81 -33.22 43.09
N PRO A 705 13.31 -34.04 44.03
CA PRO A 705 12.19 -34.94 43.76
C PRO A 705 10.87 -34.20 43.47
N ALA A 706 10.68 -32.99 44.00
CA ALA A 706 9.46 -32.20 43.79
C ALA A 706 9.44 -31.56 42.39
N GLY A 707 10.57 -31.04 41.91
CA GLY A 707 10.73 -30.61 40.52
C GLY A 707 10.47 -31.75 39.53
N ILE A 708 11.04 -32.95 39.78
CA ILE A 708 10.74 -34.15 39.00
C ILE A 708 9.26 -34.55 39.08
N ALA A 709 8.61 -34.43 40.25
CA ALA A 709 7.20 -34.76 40.42
C ALA A 709 6.28 -33.79 39.65
N PHE A 710 6.57 -32.48 39.64
CA PHE A 710 5.80 -31.49 38.88
C PHE A 710 5.77 -31.83 37.38
N TYR A 711 6.94 -32.00 36.75
CA TYR A 711 6.98 -32.30 35.33
C TYR A 711 6.37 -33.66 34.99
N ASN A 712 6.52 -34.68 35.85
CA ASN A 712 5.81 -35.95 35.68
C ASN A 712 4.29 -35.76 35.73
N ASN A 713 3.75 -35.03 36.70
CA ASN A 713 2.31 -34.75 36.79
C ASN A 713 1.78 -34.01 35.54
N TYR A 714 2.57 -33.07 35.00
CA TYR A 714 2.19 -32.30 33.81
C TYR A 714 2.21 -33.19 32.55
N ILE A 715 3.27 -34.00 32.37
CA ILE A 715 3.41 -34.99 31.29
C ILE A 715 2.28 -36.04 31.33
N ASP A 716 1.98 -36.59 32.50
CA ASP A 716 0.98 -37.64 32.65
C ASP A 716 -0.45 -37.11 32.48
N GLU A 717 -0.75 -35.87 32.91
CA GLU A 717 -2.06 -35.23 32.66
C GLU A 717 -2.21 -34.84 31.18
N MET A 718 -1.15 -34.45 30.45
CA MET A 718 -1.19 -34.29 28.98
C MET A 718 -1.48 -35.61 28.24
N LEU A 719 -0.70 -36.65 28.53
CA LEU A 719 -0.79 -37.95 27.85
C LEU A 719 -2.12 -38.68 28.13
N LYS A 720 -2.72 -38.45 29.30
CA LYS A 720 -4.07 -38.88 29.67
C LYS A 720 -5.16 -38.41 28.69
N TYR A 721 -4.95 -37.30 27.99
CA TYR A 721 -5.83 -36.80 26.91
C TYR A 721 -5.13 -36.80 25.55
N ASN A 722 -4.13 -37.67 25.35
CA ASN A 722 -3.45 -37.91 24.07
C ASN A 722 -2.72 -36.67 23.48
N ILE A 723 -2.37 -35.67 24.30
CA ILE A 723 -1.54 -34.53 23.88
C ILE A 723 -0.07 -34.93 23.94
N THR A 724 0.68 -34.73 22.86
CA THR A 724 2.09 -35.15 22.75
C THR A 724 3.04 -34.12 23.39
N PRO A 725 3.81 -34.45 24.44
CA PRO A 725 4.77 -33.52 25.04
C PRO A 725 6.06 -33.39 24.21
N LEU A 726 6.41 -32.15 23.87
CA LEU A 726 7.67 -31.74 23.25
C LEU A 726 8.50 -30.97 24.29
N ILE A 727 9.59 -31.57 24.79
CA ILE A 727 10.36 -30.98 25.89
C ILE A 727 11.57 -30.19 25.36
N THR A 728 11.70 -28.96 25.83
CA THR A 728 12.93 -28.15 25.71
C THR A 728 13.74 -28.26 27.01
N LEU A 729 14.99 -28.74 26.94
CA LEU A 729 15.83 -28.94 28.13
C LEU A 729 16.26 -27.60 28.77
N TYR A 730 16.56 -26.60 27.95
CA TYR A 730 16.99 -25.28 28.41
C TYR A 730 16.27 -24.16 27.65
N HIS A 731 15.60 -23.27 28.40
CA HIS A 731 14.99 -22.06 27.85
C HIS A 731 15.35 -20.85 28.73
N TRP A 732 16.64 -20.52 28.69
CA TRP A 732 17.24 -19.28 29.20
C TRP A 732 17.29 -19.12 30.73
N ASP A 733 17.04 -20.21 31.47
CA ASP A 733 16.87 -20.26 32.92
C ASP A 733 18.01 -20.99 33.65
N LEU A 734 19.25 -20.61 33.35
CA LEU A 734 20.46 -21.20 33.94
C LEU A 734 20.47 -21.04 35.47
N PRO A 735 20.80 -22.08 36.26
CA PRO A 735 21.02 -21.94 37.69
C PRO A 735 22.12 -20.92 37.98
N GLN A 736 21.87 -19.96 38.87
CA GLN A 736 22.79 -18.84 39.15
C GLN A 736 24.16 -19.34 39.67
N LYS A 737 24.17 -20.49 40.35
CA LYS A 737 25.40 -21.21 40.77
C LYS A 737 26.31 -21.63 39.60
N LEU A 738 25.77 -21.88 38.41
CA LEU A 738 26.58 -22.11 37.20
C LEU A 738 27.00 -20.80 36.53
N GLN A 739 26.18 -19.75 36.63
CA GLN A 739 26.52 -18.41 36.14
C GLN A 739 27.70 -17.78 36.92
N GLU A 740 27.75 -18.02 38.23
CA GLU A 740 28.89 -17.68 39.11
C GLU A 740 30.21 -18.32 38.65
N LEU A 741 30.14 -19.49 37.99
CA LEU A 741 31.29 -20.19 37.40
C LEU A 741 31.57 -19.75 35.93
N GLY A 742 30.88 -18.72 35.44
CA GLY A 742 30.99 -18.17 34.08
C GLY A 742 29.94 -18.67 33.10
N GLY A 743 29.04 -19.58 33.50
CA GLY A 743 27.96 -20.11 32.68
C GLY A 743 28.42 -20.58 31.30
N PHE A 744 27.75 -20.14 30.24
CA PHE A 744 28.07 -20.52 28.86
C PHE A 744 29.43 -20.00 28.35
N ALA A 745 30.07 -19.05 29.02
CA ALA A 745 31.46 -18.68 28.69
C ALA A 745 32.49 -19.71 29.17
N ASN A 746 32.12 -20.59 30.11
CA ASN A 746 32.96 -21.66 30.64
C ASN A 746 32.71 -22.97 29.87
N PRO A 747 33.73 -23.60 29.23
CA PRO A 747 33.56 -24.84 28.47
C PRO A 747 32.97 -26.02 29.27
N LEU A 748 33.13 -26.02 30.60
CA LEU A 748 32.57 -27.05 31.50
C LEU A 748 31.03 -27.05 31.54
N ILE A 749 30.36 -25.98 31.06
CA ILE A 749 28.92 -25.98 30.83
C ILE A 749 28.47 -27.16 29.96
N SER A 750 29.35 -27.63 29.07
CA SER A 750 29.07 -28.76 28.19
C SER A 750 29.04 -30.09 28.92
N ASP A 751 29.80 -30.27 30.01
CA ASP A 751 29.74 -31.43 30.90
C ASP A 751 28.52 -31.32 31.82
N TRP A 752 28.30 -30.16 32.45
CA TRP A 752 27.15 -29.95 33.36
C TRP A 752 25.80 -30.10 32.65
N PHE A 753 25.71 -29.68 31.39
CA PHE A 753 24.52 -29.88 30.57
C PHE A 753 24.34 -31.35 30.12
N GLU A 754 25.42 -32.13 29.95
CA GLU A 754 25.33 -33.57 29.68
C GLU A 754 24.79 -34.33 30.91
N ASP A 755 25.29 -33.99 32.11
CA ASP A 755 24.78 -34.53 33.38
C ASP A 755 23.30 -34.15 33.63
N TYR A 756 22.91 -32.92 33.32
CA TYR A 756 21.51 -32.48 33.40
C TYR A 756 20.62 -33.19 32.36
N ALA A 757 21.07 -33.29 31.11
CA ALA A 757 20.34 -34.00 30.06
C ALA A 757 20.15 -35.49 30.41
N ARG A 758 21.14 -36.14 31.03
CA ARG A 758 21.02 -37.50 31.57
C ARG A 758 19.85 -37.62 32.54
N VAL A 759 19.77 -36.74 33.55
CA VAL A 759 18.65 -36.74 34.53
C VAL A 759 17.30 -36.54 33.84
N VAL A 760 17.22 -35.66 32.84
CA VAL A 760 15.99 -35.45 32.04
C VAL A 760 15.59 -36.70 31.26
N PHE A 761 16.53 -37.33 30.54
CA PHE A 761 16.24 -38.51 29.73
C PHE A 761 15.88 -39.73 30.60
N GLU A 762 16.52 -39.90 31.77
CA GLU A 762 16.22 -40.98 32.71
C GLU A 762 14.81 -40.87 33.33
N ASN A 763 14.35 -39.66 33.64
CA ASN A 763 13.07 -39.45 34.35
C ASN A 763 11.84 -39.30 33.45
N PHE A 764 12.00 -38.84 32.20
CA PHE A 764 10.86 -38.47 31.33
C PHE A 764 10.87 -39.17 29.96
N GLY A 765 12.00 -39.67 29.48
CA GLY A 765 12.13 -40.22 28.13
C GLY A 765 11.47 -41.59 27.93
N ASP A 766 10.95 -42.22 28.98
CA ASP A 766 10.08 -43.40 28.88
C ASP A 766 8.77 -43.05 28.14
N ARG A 767 8.20 -41.87 28.43
CA ARG A 767 6.97 -41.33 27.84
C ARG A 767 7.22 -40.29 26.75
N VAL A 768 8.14 -39.35 26.98
CA VAL A 768 8.44 -38.24 26.05
C VAL A 768 9.26 -38.77 24.86
N LYS A 769 8.93 -38.30 23.65
CA LYS A 769 9.55 -38.75 22.38
C LYS A 769 10.15 -37.63 21.53
N MET A 770 10.04 -36.38 21.93
CA MET A 770 10.68 -35.25 21.26
C MET A 770 11.38 -34.36 22.27
N PHE A 771 12.70 -34.24 22.15
CA PHE A 771 13.55 -33.39 22.98
C PHE A 771 14.26 -32.34 22.13
N MET A 772 14.30 -31.10 22.62
CA MET A 772 15.12 -30.01 22.10
C MET A 772 16.13 -29.61 23.17
N THR A 773 17.43 -29.59 22.86
CA THR A 773 18.45 -29.29 23.89
C THR A 773 18.40 -27.82 24.33
N PHE A 774 18.27 -26.90 23.38
CA PHE A 774 18.23 -25.45 23.62
C PHE A 774 17.11 -24.82 22.81
N ASN A 775 16.45 -23.80 23.38
CA ASN A 775 15.80 -22.76 22.59
C ASN A 775 16.79 -21.65 22.25
N GLU A 776 16.80 -21.22 20.99
CA GLU A 776 17.28 -19.91 20.57
C GLU A 776 18.71 -19.53 21.05
N PRO A 777 19.75 -20.16 20.46
CA PRO A 777 21.14 -19.91 20.82
C PRO A 777 21.64 -18.48 20.57
N ARG A 778 21.04 -17.71 19.65
CA ARG A 778 21.40 -16.30 19.44
C ARG A 778 20.98 -15.48 20.66
N GLU A 779 19.82 -15.75 21.20
CA GLU A 779 19.19 -14.99 22.28
C GLU A 779 19.95 -15.27 23.59
N ILE A 780 20.36 -16.52 23.82
CA ILE A 780 21.29 -16.89 24.89
C ILE A 780 22.65 -16.17 24.72
N CYS A 781 23.29 -16.32 23.55
CA CYS A 781 24.70 -15.97 23.40
C CYS A 781 24.96 -14.53 22.96
N PHE A 782 24.26 -14.01 21.96
CA PHE A 782 24.38 -12.61 21.57
C PHE A 782 23.71 -11.70 22.60
N GLU A 783 22.46 -11.96 23.00
CA GLU A 783 21.71 -11.00 23.84
C GLU A 783 22.04 -11.09 25.33
N GLY A 784 22.34 -12.29 25.85
CA GLY A 784 22.76 -12.50 27.24
C GLY A 784 24.27 -12.33 27.51
N TYR A 785 25.13 -12.75 26.57
CA TYR A 785 26.60 -12.74 26.76
C TYR A 785 27.33 -11.69 25.92
N GLY A 786 26.85 -11.39 24.72
CA GLY A 786 27.42 -10.39 23.80
C GLY A 786 26.81 -8.99 23.90
N ALA A 787 25.74 -8.82 24.68
CA ALA A 787 25.01 -7.57 24.86
C ALA A 787 24.33 -7.56 26.25
N ALA A 788 23.30 -6.74 26.42
CA ALA A 788 22.56 -6.56 27.68
C ALA A 788 21.03 -6.56 27.47
N THR A 789 20.51 -7.46 26.63
CA THR A 789 19.06 -7.53 26.29
C THR A 789 18.38 -8.85 26.65
N LYS A 790 19.10 -9.79 27.29
CA LYS A 790 18.60 -10.95 28.06
C LYS A 790 19.50 -11.18 29.27
N ALA A 791 19.05 -11.92 30.28
CA ALA A 791 19.94 -12.41 31.35
C ALA A 791 21.07 -13.27 30.73
N PRO A 792 22.32 -13.23 31.25
CA PRO A 792 22.80 -12.54 32.45
C PRO A 792 23.33 -11.11 32.22
N ILE A 793 22.94 -10.43 31.12
CA ILE A 793 23.36 -9.06 30.75
C ILE A 793 24.88 -8.78 30.83
N LEU A 794 25.71 -9.77 30.48
CA LEU A 794 27.17 -9.74 30.68
C LEU A 794 27.89 -8.70 29.80
N ASN A 795 27.28 -8.29 28.69
CA ASN A 795 27.74 -7.23 27.79
C ASN A 795 29.20 -7.39 27.29
N SER A 796 29.64 -8.63 27.07
CA SER A 796 31.00 -8.95 26.62
C SER A 796 31.09 -8.91 25.08
N THR A 797 30.79 -7.74 24.50
CA THR A 797 30.53 -7.54 23.06
C THR A 797 31.58 -8.17 22.15
N ALA A 798 32.86 -8.06 22.52
CA ALA A 798 34.00 -8.48 21.72
C ALA A 798 34.06 -10.00 21.41
N MET A 799 33.57 -10.84 22.32
CA MET A 799 33.77 -12.31 22.25
C MET A 799 32.80 -13.17 23.07
N GLY A 800 31.98 -12.61 23.96
CA GLY A 800 31.04 -13.37 24.79
C GLY A 800 30.09 -14.23 23.98
N ALA A 801 29.52 -13.67 22.90
CA ALA A 801 28.67 -14.38 21.96
C ALA A 801 29.39 -15.58 21.30
N TYR A 802 30.63 -15.41 20.86
CA TYR A 802 31.40 -16.46 20.19
C TYR A 802 31.87 -17.57 21.13
N LEU A 803 32.23 -17.25 22.37
CA LEU A 803 32.58 -18.22 23.40
C LEU A 803 31.34 -19.04 23.81
N CYS A 804 30.23 -18.37 24.08
CA CYS A 804 28.94 -19.00 24.37
C CYS A 804 28.50 -19.92 23.23
N ALA A 805 28.50 -19.44 21.98
CA ALA A 805 28.06 -20.22 20.83
C ALA A 805 28.86 -21.52 20.64
N LYS A 806 30.20 -21.47 20.78
CA LYS A 806 31.03 -22.67 20.69
C LYS A 806 30.73 -23.67 21.82
N ASN A 807 30.62 -23.19 23.06
CA ASN A 807 30.36 -24.08 24.21
C ASN A 807 28.95 -24.68 24.14
N LEU A 808 27.95 -23.91 23.69
CA LEU A 808 26.55 -24.34 23.54
C LEU A 808 26.40 -25.44 22.48
N VAL A 809 27.01 -25.31 21.30
CA VAL A 809 26.90 -26.38 20.27
C VAL A 809 27.66 -27.65 20.65
N ILE A 810 28.71 -27.55 21.48
CA ILE A 810 29.39 -28.72 22.07
C ILE A 810 28.50 -29.38 23.15
N ALA A 811 27.81 -28.58 23.99
CA ALA A 811 26.84 -29.08 24.96
C ALA A 811 25.66 -29.80 24.29
N HIS A 812 25.13 -29.22 23.20
CA HIS A 812 24.09 -29.81 22.36
C HIS A 812 24.55 -31.16 21.79
N ALA A 813 25.74 -31.19 21.19
CA ALA A 813 26.30 -32.41 20.62
C ALA A 813 26.51 -33.49 21.70
N LYS A 814 27.00 -33.15 22.90
CA LYS A 814 27.10 -34.08 24.04
C LYS A 814 25.74 -34.66 24.42
N ALA A 815 24.73 -33.82 24.67
CA ALA A 815 23.39 -34.28 25.02
C ALA A 815 22.73 -35.14 23.92
N TYR A 816 22.95 -34.81 22.64
CA TYR A 816 22.52 -35.65 21.52
C TYR A 816 23.26 -37.00 21.49
N HIS A 817 24.59 -37.00 21.61
CA HIS A 817 25.40 -38.22 21.59
C HIS A 817 25.12 -39.13 22.78
N LEU A 818 24.78 -38.56 23.93
CA LEU A 818 24.25 -39.24 25.10
C LEU A 818 22.89 -39.89 24.78
N TYR A 819 21.95 -39.11 24.24
CA TYR A 819 20.63 -39.61 23.86
C TYR A 819 20.73 -40.77 22.87
N ASP A 820 21.51 -40.59 21.80
CA ASP A 820 21.67 -41.55 20.70
C ASP A 820 22.24 -42.90 21.16
N LYS A 821 23.24 -42.88 22.05
CA LYS A 821 23.97 -44.08 22.49
C LYS A 821 23.29 -44.83 23.63
N GLU A 822 22.74 -44.11 24.61
CA GLU A 822 22.25 -44.71 25.86
C GLU A 822 20.72 -44.83 25.89
N PHE A 823 19.99 -43.84 25.36
CA PHE A 823 18.55 -43.72 25.55
C PHE A 823 17.72 -44.14 24.34
N ARG A 824 18.05 -43.65 23.14
CA ARG A 824 17.33 -43.91 21.88
C ARG A 824 17.08 -45.40 21.60
N PRO A 825 18.01 -46.35 21.83
CA PRO A 825 17.77 -47.77 21.56
C PRO A 825 16.57 -48.36 22.34
N VAL A 826 16.27 -47.80 23.52
CA VAL A 826 15.15 -48.20 24.38
C VAL A 826 13.95 -47.28 24.19
N GLN A 827 14.17 -45.96 24.26
CA GLN A 827 13.13 -44.94 24.33
C GLN A 827 12.50 -44.58 22.98
N ARG A 828 13.28 -44.71 21.89
CA ARG A 828 12.87 -44.48 20.49
C ARG A 828 12.29 -43.09 20.17
N GLY A 829 12.72 -42.07 20.90
CA GLY A 829 12.41 -40.67 20.58
C GLY A 829 13.44 -40.03 19.63
N GLN A 830 13.22 -38.73 19.40
CA GLN A 830 14.11 -37.82 18.67
C GLN A 830 14.71 -36.75 19.61
N CYS A 831 15.93 -36.33 19.33
CA CYS A 831 16.65 -35.24 19.98
C CYS A 831 17.13 -34.24 18.90
N GLY A 832 16.91 -32.95 19.14
CA GLY A 832 17.36 -31.89 18.26
C GLY A 832 17.53 -30.54 18.97
N ILE A 833 17.39 -29.45 18.23
CA ILE A 833 17.58 -28.06 18.71
C ILE A 833 16.58 -27.12 18.03
N ALA A 834 16.14 -26.09 18.74
CA ALA A 834 15.33 -25.00 18.21
C ALA A 834 16.20 -23.76 18.00
N ILE A 835 16.16 -23.16 16.80
CA ILE A 835 16.99 -22.01 16.41
C ILE A 835 16.09 -20.92 15.81
N SER A 836 16.33 -19.65 16.17
CA SER A 836 15.65 -18.51 15.56
C SER A 836 16.15 -18.30 14.13
N VAL A 837 15.23 -18.39 13.15
CA VAL A 837 15.53 -18.17 11.72
C VAL A 837 14.47 -17.26 11.09
N ASN A 838 14.39 -16.03 11.57
CA ASN A 838 13.76 -14.93 10.83
C ASN A 838 14.44 -14.75 9.46
N TRP A 839 13.68 -14.37 8.43
CA TRP A 839 14.24 -14.23 7.09
C TRP A 839 15.01 -12.91 6.94
N PHE A 840 16.29 -12.97 6.56
CA PHE A 840 17.07 -11.79 6.21
C PHE A 840 17.26 -11.77 4.69
N GLY A 841 16.56 -10.86 4.00
CA GLY A 841 16.65 -10.66 2.55
C GLY A 841 17.46 -9.41 2.18
N PRO A 842 17.94 -9.30 0.93
CA PRO A 842 18.66 -8.11 0.47
C PRO A 842 17.70 -6.91 0.30
N ALA A 843 18.12 -5.72 0.73
CA ALA A 843 17.33 -4.49 0.61
C ALA A 843 17.20 -4.01 -0.85
N THR A 844 18.22 -4.25 -1.67
CA THR A 844 18.18 -4.07 -3.12
C THR A 844 18.65 -5.35 -3.83
N PRO A 845 18.20 -5.65 -5.06
CA PRO A 845 18.67 -6.82 -5.81
C PRO A 845 20.06 -6.54 -6.43
N THR A 846 21.06 -6.34 -5.59
CA THR A 846 22.46 -6.06 -5.93
C THR A 846 23.37 -7.14 -5.34
N PRO A 847 24.52 -7.46 -5.98
CA PRO A 847 25.50 -8.40 -5.42
C PRO A 847 25.99 -8.01 -4.02
N GLU A 848 26.05 -6.71 -3.75
CA GLU A 848 26.46 -6.13 -2.47
C GLU A 848 25.45 -6.43 -1.35
N ASP A 849 24.16 -6.15 -1.56
CA ASP A 849 23.12 -6.43 -0.56
C ASP A 849 22.81 -7.93 -0.45
N GLU A 850 22.95 -8.72 -1.52
CA GLU A 850 22.84 -10.19 -1.48
C GLU A 850 23.94 -10.82 -0.59
N MET A 851 25.19 -10.35 -0.73
CA MET A 851 26.30 -10.77 0.13
C MET A 851 26.11 -10.28 1.57
N ALA A 852 25.61 -9.05 1.76
CA ALA A 852 25.28 -8.52 3.08
C ALA A 852 24.17 -9.36 3.76
N ALA A 853 23.13 -9.74 3.03
CA ALA A 853 22.06 -10.59 3.54
C ALA A 853 22.58 -11.99 3.92
N GLU A 854 23.48 -12.60 3.12
CA GLU A 854 24.12 -13.87 3.48
C GLU A 854 25.01 -13.75 4.72
N LEU A 855 25.87 -12.73 4.81
CA LEU A 855 26.68 -12.46 6.01
C LEU A 855 25.81 -12.21 7.25
N ARG A 856 24.65 -11.58 7.09
CA ARG A 856 23.67 -11.35 8.16
C ARG A 856 22.92 -12.63 8.57
N ARG A 857 22.76 -13.61 7.66
CA ARG A 857 22.31 -14.97 7.98
C ARG A 857 23.38 -15.81 8.69
N GLN A 858 24.68 -15.56 8.43
CA GLN A 858 25.79 -16.39 8.90
C GLN A 858 26.51 -15.91 10.19
N GLY A 859 26.79 -14.61 10.32
CA GLY A 859 27.52 -14.06 11.48
C GLY A 859 29.05 -14.19 11.45
N GLU A 860 29.68 -14.07 10.26
CA GLU A 860 31.15 -14.17 10.12
C GLU A 860 31.92 -12.95 10.68
N SER A 861 33.21 -13.14 11.01
CA SER A 861 34.14 -12.10 11.50
C SER A 861 35.38 -11.99 10.60
N ALA A 862 35.37 -11.02 9.68
CA ALA A 862 36.37 -10.85 8.64
C ALA A 862 37.60 -9.99 9.06
N GLN A 863 38.39 -10.49 10.02
CA GLN A 863 39.71 -9.97 10.43
C GLN A 863 39.88 -8.44 10.55
N GLN A 864 39.41 -7.87 11.67
CA GLN A 864 39.76 -6.51 12.11
C GLN A 864 41.23 -6.36 12.62
N GLY A 865 42.21 -6.92 11.91
CA GLY A 865 43.65 -6.73 12.19
C GLY A 865 44.24 -7.39 13.45
N TYR A 866 43.44 -8.13 14.23
CA TYR A 866 43.89 -8.84 15.43
C TYR A 866 44.81 -10.05 15.12
N PRO A 867 45.75 -10.42 16.02
CA PRO A 867 46.71 -11.51 15.78
C PRO A 867 46.10 -12.92 15.75
N ARG A 868 44.82 -13.07 16.13
CA ARG A 868 43.97 -14.27 15.97
C ARG A 868 42.51 -13.81 15.79
N SER A 869 41.68 -14.67 15.18
CA SER A 869 40.24 -14.46 15.09
C SER A 869 39.58 -14.33 16.47
N ARG A 870 38.54 -13.50 16.59
CA ARG A 870 37.68 -13.42 17.78
C ARG A 870 36.62 -14.53 17.82
N LEU A 871 36.22 -15.06 16.66
CA LEU A 871 35.47 -16.31 16.53
C LEU A 871 36.42 -17.52 16.65
N PRO A 872 36.28 -18.40 17.66
CA PRO A 872 37.16 -19.56 17.83
C PRO A 872 36.97 -20.62 16.74
N VAL A 873 38.03 -20.90 15.99
CA VAL A 873 38.02 -21.95 14.95
C VAL A 873 37.82 -23.32 15.60
N PHE A 874 36.99 -24.15 14.96
CA PHE A 874 36.79 -25.56 15.35
C PHE A 874 37.92 -26.43 14.80
N THR A 875 38.46 -27.34 15.62
CA THR A 875 39.32 -28.44 15.13
C THR A 875 38.51 -29.41 14.28
N GLU A 876 39.16 -30.23 13.46
CA GLU A 876 38.44 -31.27 12.69
C GLU A 876 37.74 -32.31 13.59
N GLU A 877 38.27 -32.52 14.80
CA GLU A 877 37.67 -33.38 15.83
C GLU A 877 36.36 -32.76 16.38
N GLU A 878 36.38 -31.47 16.72
CA GLU A 878 35.18 -30.73 17.16
C GLU A 878 34.13 -30.64 16.04
N LYS A 879 34.56 -30.40 14.78
CA LYS A 879 33.66 -30.42 13.61
C LYS A 879 33.00 -31.79 13.43
N ALA A 880 33.78 -32.87 13.53
CA ALA A 880 33.27 -34.24 13.39
C ALA A 880 32.34 -34.64 14.54
N PHE A 881 32.55 -34.09 15.75
CA PHE A 881 31.70 -34.35 16.92
C PHE A 881 30.35 -33.63 16.83
N VAL A 882 30.32 -32.35 16.42
CA VAL A 882 29.10 -31.52 16.38
C VAL A 882 28.27 -31.74 15.11
N ARG A 883 28.90 -32.04 13.96
CA ARG A 883 28.20 -32.21 12.68
C ARG A 883 27.21 -33.37 12.71
N GLY A 884 25.93 -33.04 12.49
CA GLY A 884 24.86 -34.04 12.35
C GLY A 884 24.27 -34.52 13.68
N ALA A 885 24.55 -33.83 14.79
CA ALA A 885 24.04 -34.14 16.12
C ALA A 885 22.58 -33.65 16.36
N SER A 886 21.69 -33.81 15.38
CA SER A 886 20.27 -33.42 15.49
C SER A 886 19.41 -34.24 14.52
N ASP A 887 18.30 -34.81 14.99
CA ASP A 887 17.40 -35.63 14.16
C ASP A 887 16.49 -34.79 13.25
N PHE A 888 16.14 -33.59 13.72
CA PHE A 888 15.28 -32.61 13.04
C PHE A 888 15.84 -31.19 13.23
N PHE A 889 15.29 -30.23 12.51
CA PHE A 889 15.58 -28.80 12.65
C PHE A 889 14.34 -28.13 13.26
N GLY A 890 14.43 -27.72 14.54
CA GLY A 890 13.43 -26.84 15.16
C GLY A 890 13.68 -25.41 14.72
N VAL A 891 12.68 -24.78 14.12
CA VAL A 891 12.75 -23.41 13.61
C VAL A 891 11.78 -22.55 14.40
N ASN A 892 12.31 -21.60 15.15
CA ASN A 892 11.52 -20.46 15.61
C ASN A 892 11.55 -19.42 14.49
N HIS A 893 10.39 -18.95 14.06
CA HIS A 893 10.29 -17.97 13.00
C HIS A 893 9.11 -17.05 13.25
N TYR A 894 9.33 -15.75 13.12
CA TYR A 894 8.35 -14.73 13.43
C TYR A 894 8.18 -13.70 12.30
N THR A 895 9.24 -13.32 11.61
CA THR A 895 9.21 -12.19 10.66
C THR A 895 10.36 -12.23 9.65
N ALA A 896 10.51 -11.15 8.88
CA ALA A 896 11.63 -10.92 7.99
C ALA A 896 12.27 -9.54 8.20
N TYR A 897 13.42 -9.32 7.58
CA TYR A 897 14.13 -8.05 7.51
C TYR A 897 14.76 -7.86 6.12
N LEU A 898 14.86 -6.61 5.69
CA LEU A 898 15.71 -6.15 4.60
C LEU A 898 17.08 -5.79 5.16
N VAL A 899 18.14 -6.18 4.46
CA VAL A 899 19.55 -6.00 4.84
C VAL A 899 20.30 -5.21 3.79
N SER A 900 21.06 -4.19 4.21
CA SER A 900 21.91 -3.41 3.30
C SER A 900 23.38 -3.40 3.70
N ALA A 901 24.24 -3.42 2.69
CA ALA A 901 25.69 -3.25 2.80
C ALA A 901 26.11 -1.82 3.22
N THR A 902 25.25 -0.81 3.04
CA THR A 902 25.56 0.60 3.37
C THR A 902 24.48 1.29 4.21
N GLU A 903 23.21 1.11 3.88
CA GLU A 903 22.12 1.92 4.42
C GLU A 903 21.61 1.46 5.79
N ARG A 904 21.12 2.42 6.60
CA ARG A 904 20.52 2.16 7.93
C ARG A 904 21.40 1.29 8.87
N LYS A 905 22.73 1.39 8.79
CA LYS A 905 23.67 0.78 9.75
C LYS A 905 23.47 1.35 11.16
N GLY A 906 23.35 0.47 12.16
CA GLY A 906 23.21 0.86 13.56
C GLY A 906 24.54 1.30 14.19
N HIS A 907 24.46 1.97 15.35
CA HIS A 907 25.64 2.27 16.15
C HIS A 907 26.08 1.05 16.97
N TYR A 908 26.82 0.15 16.34
CA TYR A 908 27.30 -1.07 16.97
C TYR A 908 28.53 -0.82 17.86
N PRO A 909 28.64 -1.46 19.04
CA PRO A 909 29.87 -1.43 19.83
C PRO A 909 31.04 -2.02 19.04
N VAL A 910 32.23 -1.44 19.18
CA VAL A 910 33.44 -1.87 18.47
C VAL A 910 34.47 -2.42 19.48
N PRO A 911 34.85 -3.71 19.42
CA PRO A 911 34.30 -4.77 18.57
C PRO A 911 32.97 -5.38 19.07
N SER A 912 32.13 -5.85 18.14
CA SER A 912 30.95 -6.70 18.43
C SER A 912 30.51 -7.53 17.23
N LEU A 913 29.63 -8.53 17.44
CA LEU A 913 29.08 -9.37 16.36
C LEU A 913 28.42 -8.56 15.22
N LEU A 914 27.73 -7.45 15.51
CA LEU A 914 27.07 -6.64 14.47
C LEU A 914 28.06 -5.72 13.74
N ASP A 915 29.15 -5.33 14.41
CA ASP A 915 30.31 -4.62 13.84
C ASP A 915 31.22 -5.56 13.02
N ASP A 916 31.26 -6.87 13.35
CA ASP A 916 31.91 -7.91 12.54
C ASP A 916 31.17 -8.18 11.22
N VAL A 917 29.84 -8.15 11.24
CA VAL A 917 28.97 -8.38 10.08
C VAL A 917 28.80 -7.11 9.23
N ASP A 918 28.89 -5.92 9.84
CA ASP A 918 28.85 -4.60 9.19
C ASP A 918 27.67 -4.39 8.20
N THR A 919 26.43 -4.65 8.66
CA THR A 919 25.20 -4.48 7.86
C THR A 919 24.12 -3.67 8.58
N GLY A 920 23.41 -2.83 7.82
CA GLY A 920 22.13 -2.30 8.27
C GLY A 920 21.02 -3.31 8.05
N SER A 921 20.01 -3.33 8.93
CA SER A 921 18.91 -4.29 8.88
C SER A 921 17.66 -3.68 9.49
N PHE A 922 16.53 -3.78 8.80
CA PHE A 922 15.26 -3.17 9.16
C PHE A 922 14.09 -3.97 8.57
N PRO A 923 12.90 -4.02 9.20
CA PRO A 923 11.71 -4.55 8.54
C PRO A 923 11.33 -3.65 7.36
N ASP A 924 10.56 -4.15 6.40
CA ASP A 924 9.92 -3.27 5.43
C ASP A 924 8.89 -2.38 6.16
N ASP A 925 8.91 -1.08 5.87
CA ASP A 925 8.06 -0.11 6.57
C ASP A 925 6.59 -0.20 6.13
N ASP A 926 6.30 -0.82 4.97
CA ASP A 926 4.93 -1.15 4.50
C ASP A 926 4.35 -2.43 5.16
N TRP A 927 5.11 -3.22 5.95
CA TRP A 927 4.57 -4.40 6.64
C TRP A 927 3.76 -4.03 7.90
N LEU A 928 2.68 -4.78 8.18
CA LEU A 928 1.88 -4.62 9.40
C LEU A 928 2.79 -4.82 10.63
N LYS A 929 2.74 -3.90 11.59
CA LYS A 929 3.60 -3.88 12.78
C LYS A 929 2.80 -4.37 14.00
N SER A 930 3.44 -5.14 14.87
CA SER A 930 2.87 -5.61 16.14
C SER A 930 3.18 -4.63 17.29
N ALA A 931 2.75 -4.93 18.52
CA ALA A 931 3.21 -4.18 19.70
C ALA A 931 4.74 -4.26 19.87
N SER A 932 5.34 -5.42 19.59
CA SER A 932 6.78 -5.65 19.63
C SER A 932 7.50 -4.95 18.45
N PRO A 933 8.42 -3.98 18.68
CA PRO A 933 9.02 -3.17 17.59
C PRO A 933 9.86 -3.94 16.57
N TRP A 934 10.29 -5.16 16.91
CA TRP A 934 11.07 -6.04 16.05
C TRP A 934 10.21 -6.93 15.14
N LEU A 935 8.90 -7.04 15.40
CA LEU A 935 8.00 -8.03 14.82
C LEU A 935 6.97 -7.38 13.88
N THR A 936 6.96 -7.87 12.64
CA THR A 936 6.03 -7.43 11.59
C THR A 936 5.48 -8.63 10.80
N LEU A 937 4.30 -8.49 10.19
CA LEU A 937 3.70 -9.51 9.33
C LEU A 937 4.37 -9.45 7.95
N ALA A 938 5.54 -10.09 7.85
CA ALA A 938 6.27 -10.25 6.59
C ALA A 938 5.58 -11.33 5.71
N PRO A 939 5.05 -10.99 4.51
CA PRO A 939 4.28 -11.95 3.71
C PRO A 939 5.11 -13.15 3.26
N ASN A 940 4.63 -14.37 3.55
CA ASN A 940 5.24 -15.64 3.15
C ASN A 940 6.70 -15.84 3.64
N SER A 941 7.07 -15.26 4.78
CA SER A 941 8.42 -15.31 5.34
C SER A 941 8.85 -16.72 5.78
N ILE A 942 7.94 -17.52 6.35
CA ILE A 942 8.21 -18.91 6.77
C ILE A 942 8.68 -19.75 5.59
N HIS A 943 7.91 -19.74 4.49
CA HIS A 943 8.24 -20.46 3.26
C HIS A 943 9.57 -20.02 2.66
N THR A 944 9.86 -18.72 2.70
CA THR A 944 11.13 -18.18 2.20
C THR A 944 12.32 -18.70 3.03
N ALA A 945 12.23 -18.65 4.37
CA ALA A 945 13.24 -19.18 5.27
C ALA A 945 13.42 -20.70 5.15
N LEU A 946 12.32 -21.47 5.19
CA LEU A 946 12.37 -22.92 5.09
C LEU A 946 12.87 -23.39 3.70
N THR A 947 12.56 -22.69 2.61
CA THR A 947 13.09 -23.00 1.27
C THR A 947 14.61 -22.84 1.21
N HIS A 948 15.14 -21.79 1.83
CA HIS A 948 16.58 -21.58 1.97
C HIS A 948 17.23 -22.70 2.82
N LEU A 949 16.71 -22.98 4.03
CA LEU A 949 17.24 -24.03 4.91
C LEU A 949 17.17 -25.43 4.27
N ASN A 950 16.06 -25.77 3.60
CA ASN A 950 15.83 -27.04 2.91
C ASN A 950 16.87 -27.27 1.79
N SER A 951 17.28 -26.18 1.13
CA SER A 951 18.32 -26.19 0.08
C SER A 951 19.73 -26.27 0.67
N LEU A 952 20.01 -25.49 1.72
CA LEU A 952 21.34 -25.36 2.35
C LEU A 952 21.73 -26.62 3.14
N TYR A 953 20.80 -27.20 3.90
CA TYR A 953 21.07 -28.31 4.83
C TYR A 953 20.60 -29.69 4.33
N ASN A 954 20.46 -29.86 3.01
CA ASN A 954 20.15 -31.15 2.37
C ASN A 954 18.85 -31.81 2.87
N LYS A 955 17.76 -31.02 2.90
CA LYS A 955 16.37 -31.47 3.16
C LYS A 955 16.19 -32.26 4.48
N PRO A 956 16.49 -31.65 5.65
CA PRO A 956 16.19 -32.25 6.96
C PRO A 956 14.67 -32.28 7.20
N GLU A 957 14.24 -32.86 8.32
CA GLU A 957 12.86 -32.72 8.81
C GLU A 957 12.75 -31.43 9.63
N PHE A 958 11.66 -30.69 9.44
CA PHE A 958 11.44 -29.38 10.05
C PHE A 958 10.22 -29.39 10.97
N TYR A 959 10.32 -28.68 12.08
CA TYR A 959 9.18 -28.28 12.90
C TYR A 959 9.26 -26.77 13.11
N ILE A 960 8.13 -26.05 12.94
CA ILE A 960 8.04 -24.68 13.44
C ILE A 960 7.80 -24.78 14.95
N THR A 961 8.83 -24.46 15.73
CA THR A 961 8.84 -24.66 17.19
C THR A 961 8.36 -23.44 17.97
N GLU A 962 8.36 -22.26 17.32
CA GLU A 962 7.63 -21.04 17.73
C GLU A 962 7.27 -20.20 16.50
N ASN A 963 6.08 -19.60 16.53
CA ASN A 963 5.60 -18.56 15.60
C ASN A 963 4.38 -17.87 16.24
N GLY A 964 4.37 -16.54 16.34
CA GLY A 964 3.38 -15.82 17.17
C GLY A 964 3.28 -14.32 16.89
N TRP A 965 2.30 -13.67 17.55
CA TRP A 965 1.98 -12.25 17.36
C TRP A 965 1.69 -11.51 18.67
N SER A 966 2.21 -10.28 18.77
CA SER A 966 2.16 -9.44 19.97
C SER A 966 1.09 -8.35 19.88
N THR A 967 0.25 -8.24 20.91
CA THR A 967 -0.74 -7.16 21.12
C THR A 967 -0.37 -6.42 22.41
N ASP A 968 -0.79 -5.16 22.55
CA ASP A 968 -0.45 -4.31 23.70
C ASP A 968 -1.42 -4.55 24.87
N GLU A 969 -0.91 -4.58 26.11
CA GLU A 969 -1.75 -4.67 27.32
C GLU A 969 -2.83 -3.57 27.42
N SER A 970 -2.59 -2.40 26.83
CA SER A 970 -3.49 -1.23 26.91
C SER A 970 -4.64 -1.23 25.90
N GLU A 971 -4.81 -2.27 25.09
CA GLU A 971 -5.89 -2.35 24.09
C GLU A 971 -7.29 -2.44 24.71
N GLU A 972 -8.17 -1.46 24.42
CA GLU A 972 -9.51 -1.33 25.02
C GLU A 972 -10.45 -2.53 24.80
N ASN A 973 -10.10 -3.50 23.96
CA ASN A 973 -10.82 -4.78 23.77
C ASN A 973 -9.84 -5.95 23.49
N SER A 974 -8.81 -6.12 24.33
CA SER A 974 -7.72 -7.11 24.21
C SER A 974 -8.09 -8.58 23.90
N LEU A 975 -9.36 -8.99 24.05
CA LEU A 975 -9.86 -10.31 23.64
C LEU A 975 -10.18 -10.42 22.13
N ILE A 976 -10.19 -9.31 21.37
CA ILE A 976 -10.57 -9.22 19.95
C ILE A 976 -9.34 -8.90 19.10
N ASP A 977 -8.54 -9.92 18.83
CA ASP A 977 -7.20 -9.85 18.25
C ASP A 977 -7.17 -10.17 16.74
N ASP A 978 -7.83 -9.31 15.95
CA ASP A 978 -7.98 -9.47 14.50
C ASP A 978 -6.66 -9.41 13.71
N ASP A 979 -5.62 -8.78 14.26
CA ASP A 979 -4.27 -8.73 13.72
C ASP A 979 -3.49 -10.04 13.98
N ARG A 980 -3.59 -10.60 15.21
CA ARG A 980 -3.12 -11.95 15.54
C ARG A 980 -3.79 -13.00 14.64
N ILE A 981 -5.09 -12.83 14.35
CA ILE A 981 -5.82 -13.68 13.40
C ILE A 981 -5.29 -13.55 11.96
N ARG A 982 -5.00 -12.33 11.48
CA ARG A 982 -4.35 -12.12 10.16
C ARG A 982 -2.98 -12.78 10.11
N TYR A 983 -2.18 -12.64 11.17
CA TYR A 983 -0.85 -13.22 11.29
C TYR A 983 -0.89 -14.75 11.26
N TYR A 984 -1.74 -15.39 12.07
CA TYR A 984 -1.88 -16.85 12.06
C TYR A 984 -2.41 -17.36 10.71
N ARG A 985 -3.42 -16.72 10.11
CA ARG A 985 -3.93 -17.09 8.77
C ARG A 985 -2.84 -16.98 7.70
N ALA A 986 -2.06 -15.89 7.67
CA ALA A 986 -0.94 -15.73 6.75
C ALA A 986 0.19 -16.75 6.96
N SER A 987 0.49 -17.07 8.23
CA SER A 987 1.46 -18.09 8.60
C SER A 987 1.01 -19.47 8.11
N MET A 988 -0.25 -19.87 8.35
CA MET A 988 -0.81 -21.14 7.85
C MET A 988 -0.69 -21.30 6.33
N GLU A 989 -1.01 -20.26 5.55
CA GLU A 989 -0.85 -20.32 4.09
C GLU A 989 0.62 -20.47 3.68
N SER A 990 1.56 -19.89 4.44
CA SER A 990 3.00 -20.08 4.21
C SER A 990 3.47 -21.51 4.57
N LEU A 991 2.91 -22.14 5.61
CA LEU A 991 3.14 -23.58 5.90
C LEU A 991 2.58 -24.47 4.77
N LEU A 992 1.39 -24.17 4.26
CA LEU A 992 0.80 -24.91 3.13
C LEU A 992 1.67 -24.79 1.87
N ASN A 993 2.23 -23.60 1.58
CA ASN A 993 3.20 -23.42 0.50
C ASN A 993 4.47 -24.29 0.70
N CYS A 994 4.92 -24.51 1.94
CA CYS A 994 6.05 -25.41 2.23
C CYS A 994 5.72 -26.88 1.93
N LEU A 995 4.50 -27.31 2.27
CA LEU A 995 4.02 -28.68 2.04
C LEU A 995 3.79 -28.92 0.53
N ASP A 996 3.24 -27.95 -0.19
CA ASP A 996 3.06 -27.99 -1.65
C ASP A 996 4.42 -28.11 -2.39
N ASP A 997 5.47 -27.41 -1.92
CA ASP A 997 6.84 -27.52 -2.44
C ASP A 997 7.60 -28.78 -1.95
N GLY A 998 6.98 -29.64 -1.13
CA GLY A 998 7.55 -30.90 -0.65
C GLY A 998 8.68 -30.72 0.38
N ILE A 999 8.67 -29.62 1.14
CA ILE A 999 9.51 -29.47 2.34
C ILE A 999 8.98 -30.43 3.41
N LYS A 1000 9.88 -31.12 4.13
CA LYS A 1000 9.52 -32.08 5.19
C LYS A 1000 9.11 -31.38 6.50
N LEU A 1001 8.14 -30.48 6.42
CA LEU A 1001 7.56 -29.81 7.58
C LEU A 1001 6.58 -30.78 8.28
N LYS A 1002 6.75 -30.98 9.60
CA LYS A 1002 6.02 -32.00 10.38
C LYS A 1002 5.15 -31.47 11.51
N GLY A 1003 5.25 -30.19 11.85
CA GLY A 1003 4.38 -29.58 12.82
C GLY A 1003 4.65 -28.10 13.03
N TYR A 1004 3.77 -27.49 13.81
CA TYR A 1004 3.73 -26.06 14.09
C TYR A 1004 3.25 -25.81 15.53
N MET A 1005 4.05 -25.05 16.28
CA MET A 1005 3.76 -24.65 17.65
C MET A 1005 3.54 -23.13 17.72
N ALA A 1006 2.32 -22.71 18.04
CA ALA A 1006 1.96 -21.31 18.20
C ALA A 1006 2.59 -20.69 19.47
N TRP A 1007 3.22 -19.52 19.34
CA TRP A 1007 3.66 -18.70 20.48
C TRP A 1007 2.57 -17.65 20.82
N SER A 1008 1.88 -17.74 21.95
CA SER A 1008 1.97 -18.72 23.04
C SER A 1008 0.60 -19.33 23.38
N LEU A 1009 0.58 -20.40 24.19
CA LEU A 1009 -0.69 -20.94 24.73
C LEU A 1009 -1.47 -19.87 25.49
N MET A 1010 -0.76 -19.11 26.34
CA MET A 1010 -1.33 -18.06 27.19
C MET A 1010 -0.32 -16.92 27.36
N ASP A 1011 -0.82 -15.75 27.74
CA ASP A 1011 0.04 -14.63 28.15
C ASP A 1011 0.98 -15.05 29.28
N ASN A 1012 2.18 -14.51 29.27
CA ASN A 1012 3.28 -14.93 30.13
C ASN A 1012 4.24 -13.75 30.35
N PHE A 1013 5.29 -13.93 31.16
CA PHE A 1013 6.30 -12.90 31.37
C PHE A 1013 7.26 -12.82 30.16
N GLU A 1014 7.11 -11.82 29.29
CA GLU A 1014 7.86 -11.65 28.04
C GLU A 1014 9.21 -10.93 28.28
N TRP A 1015 10.04 -11.58 29.11
CA TRP A 1015 11.44 -11.25 29.35
C TRP A 1015 11.70 -9.81 29.80
N MET A 1016 12.30 -8.95 28.97
CA MET A 1016 12.62 -7.57 29.35
C MET A 1016 11.42 -6.61 29.24
N GLU A 1017 10.35 -7.03 28.55
CA GLU A 1017 9.16 -6.23 28.33
C GLU A 1017 8.04 -6.51 29.37
N GLY A 1018 8.28 -7.48 30.26
CA GLY A 1018 7.40 -7.79 31.38
C GLY A 1018 6.06 -8.36 30.92
N TYR A 1019 4.96 -7.70 31.29
CA TYR A 1019 3.60 -8.07 30.88
C TYR A 1019 2.98 -7.09 29.86
N ILE A 1020 3.76 -6.16 29.30
CA ILE A 1020 3.26 -5.18 28.31
C ILE A 1020 2.96 -5.83 26.96
N GLU A 1021 3.87 -6.68 26.47
CA GLU A 1021 3.77 -7.34 25.17
C GLU A 1021 3.07 -8.71 25.33
N ARG A 1022 1.83 -8.84 24.86
CA ARG A 1022 0.98 -10.02 25.05
C ARG A 1022 1.02 -10.94 23.83
N PHE A 1023 1.36 -12.23 24.01
CA PHE A 1023 1.45 -13.22 22.91
C PHE A 1023 0.39 -14.34 22.96
N GLY A 1024 -0.41 -14.43 24.02
CA GLY A 1024 -1.27 -15.58 24.27
C GLY A 1024 -2.49 -15.70 23.36
N LEU A 1025 -2.78 -16.94 22.92
CA LEU A 1025 -4.12 -17.33 22.47
C LEU A 1025 -5.15 -17.21 23.62
N TYR A 1026 -4.72 -17.42 24.86
CA TYR A 1026 -5.48 -17.07 26.06
C TYR A 1026 -4.83 -15.85 26.75
N GLU A 1027 -5.66 -14.87 27.05
CA GLU A 1027 -5.32 -13.76 27.94
C GLU A 1027 -5.14 -14.26 29.37
N VAL A 1028 -4.21 -13.68 30.13
CA VAL A 1028 -4.05 -13.93 31.57
C VAL A 1028 -4.22 -12.63 32.34
N ASP A 1029 -5.04 -12.67 33.38
CA ASP A 1029 -5.13 -11.61 34.39
C ASP A 1029 -3.99 -11.79 35.42
N PHE A 1030 -2.96 -10.95 35.31
CA PHE A 1030 -1.84 -10.92 36.26
C PHE A 1030 -2.12 -10.13 37.54
N SER A 1031 -3.27 -9.48 37.65
CA SER A 1031 -3.76 -8.86 38.90
C SER A 1031 -4.53 -9.85 39.77
N ASP A 1032 -5.24 -10.81 39.15
CA ASP A 1032 -5.92 -11.92 39.81
C ASP A 1032 -4.91 -12.93 40.41
N PRO A 1033 -4.97 -13.22 41.73
CA PRO A 1033 -4.17 -14.26 42.36
C PRO A 1033 -4.41 -15.67 41.79
N ALA A 1034 -5.55 -15.94 41.16
CA ALA A 1034 -5.83 -17.22 40.51
C ALA A 1034 -5.34 -17.30 39.05
N ARG A 1035 -4.76 -16.23 38.50
CA ARG A 1035 -4.25 -16.15 37.12
C ARG A 1035 -5.25 -16.66 36.10
N THR A 1036 -6.50 -16.18 36.20
CA THR A 1036 -7.60 -16.58 35.31
C THR A 1036 -7.20 -16.43 33.84
N ARG A 1037 -7.36 -17.50 33.07
CA ARG A 1037 -7.04 -17.56 31.63
C ARG A 1037 -8.31 -17.48 30.77
N THR A 1038 -8.39 -16.51 29.87
CA THR A 1038 -9.58 -16.21 29.04
C THR A 1038 -9.26 -16.35 27.55
N PRO A 1039 -10.02 -17.12 26.75
CA PRO A 1039 -9.73 -17.32 25.32
C PRO A 1039 -9.92 -16.03 24.52
N ARG A 1040 -8.90 -15.61 23.78
CA ARG A 1040 -9.02 -14.54 22.75
C ARG A 1040 -9.70 -15.08 21.49
N LYS A 1041 -10.12 -14.18 20.59
CA LYS A 1041 -10.78 -14.52 19.33
C LYS A 1041 -9.89 -15.45 18.47
N SER A 1042 -8.57 -15.24 18.48
CA SER A 1042 -7.57 -16.08 17.83
C SER A 1042 -7.56 -17.55 18.30
N ALA A 1043 -7.86 -17.84 19.57
CA ALA A 1043 -7.96 -19.21 20.08
C ALA A 1043 -9.02 -20.03 19.33
N PHE A 1044 -10.19 -19.42 19.06
CA PHE A 1044 -11.26 -20.06 18.32
C PHE A 1044 -10.89 -20.28 16.85
N VAL A 1045 -10.22 -19.32 16.21
CA VAL A 1045 -9.72 -19.46 14.84
C VAL A 1045 -8.66 -20.56 14.75
N TYR A 1046 -7.75 -20.65 15.72
CA TYR A 1046 -6.73 -21.69 15.76
C TYR A 1046 -7.33 -23.08 15.98
N LYS A 1047 -8.23 -23.24 16.95
CA LYS A 1047 -9.06 -24.45 17.14
C LYS A 1047 -9.77 -24.87 15.84
N HIS A 1048 -10.36 -23.92 15.12
CA HIS A 1048 -11.05 -24.18 13.85
C HIS A 1048 -10.10 -24.70 12.75
N ILE A 1049 -8.89 -24.14 12.66
CA ILE A 1049 -7.84 -24.57 11.71
C ILE A 1049 -7.39 -26.00 12.02
N ILE A 1050 -7.15 -26.33 13.30
CA ILE A 1050 -6.73 -27.68 13.73
C ILE A 1050 -7.84 -28.71 13.42
N LYS A 1051 -9.09 -28.40 13.80
CA LYS A 1051 -10.24 -29.29 13.62
C LYS A 1051 -10.51 -29.64 12.16
N HIS A 1052 -10.44 -28.66 11.26
CA HIS A 1052 -10.73 -28.86 9.84
C HIS A 1052 -9.48 -29.17 9.00
N ARG A 1053 -8.28 -29.01 9.60
CA ARG A 1053 -6.96 -29.09 8.95
C ARG A 1053 -6.85 -28.15 7.73
N SER A 1054 -7.51 -26.99 7.75
CA SER A 1054 -7.52 -26.03 6.64
C SER A 1054 -7.76 -24.61 7.12
N VAL A 1055 -7.28 -23.62 6.36
CA VAL A 1055 -7.64 -22.21 6.61
C VAL A 1055 -9.05 -21.94 6.10
N ASP A 1056 -9.83 -21.26 6.93
CA ASP A 1056 -11.09 -20.62 6.55
C ASP A 1056 -10.96 -19.13 6.93
N TYR A 1057 -11.22 -18.25 5.97
CA TYR A 1057 -11.20 -16.79 6.13
C TYR A 1057 -12.54 -16.23 6.60
N GLU A 1058 -13.61 -17.00 6.42
CA GLU A 1058 -15.01 -16.62 6.67
C GLU A 1058 -15.50 -17.12 8.02
N TYR A 1059 -14.77 -18.07 8.62
CA TYR A 1059 -14.99 -18.48 10.00
C TYR A 1059 -14.76 -17.31 10.97
N GLU A 1060 -15.79 -17.06 11.77
CA GLU A 1060 -15.87 -16.12 12.88
C GLU A 1060 -16.54 -16.85 14.06
N PRO A 1061 -16.06 -16.68 15.31
CA PRO A 1061 -16.61 -17.42 16.44
C PRO A 1061 -18.02 -16.94 16.81
N GLU A 1062 -18.99 -17.86 16.81
CA GLU A 1062 -20.38 -17.59 17.23
C GLU A 1062 -20.51 -17.18 18.71
N SER A 1063 -19.53 -17.53 19.54
CA SER A 1063 -19.44 -17.08 20.94
C SER A 1063 -18.00 -17.08 21.44
N MET A 1064 -17.71 -16.23 22.43
CA MET A 1064 -16.43 -16.19 23.15
C MET A 1064 -16.38 -17.18 24.34
N THR A 1065 -17.12 -18.29 24.28
CA THR A 1065 -17.11 -19.36 25.30
C THR A 1065 -16.51 -20.62 24.70
N MET A 1066 -15.35 -21.02 25.23
CA MET A 1066 -14.65 -22.20 24.75
C MET A 1066 -15.25 -23.49 25.32
N THR A 1067 -15.14 -24.57 24.56
CA THR A 1067 -15.58 -25.92 24.95
C THR A 1067 -14.61 -26.97 24.40
N ILE A 1068 -14.60 -28.15 25.02
CA ILE A 1068 -13.82 -29.31 24.55
C ILE A 1068 -14.71 -30.13 23.60
N ASP A 1069 -14.16 -30.50 22.44
CA ASP A 1069 -14.87 -31.28 21.43
C ASP A 1069 -14.94 -32.77 21.79
N GLU A 1070 -15.98 -33.47 21.35
CA GLU A 1070 -16.13 -34.92 21.60
C GLU A 1070 -14.98 -35.70 20.92
N GLY A 1071 -14.08 -36.24 21.73
CA GLY A 1071 -12.87 -36.93 21.30
C GLY A 1071 -11.56 -36.39 21.89
N HIS A 1072 -11.60 -35.20 22.51
CA HIS A 1072 -10.48 -34.57 23.21
C HIS A 1072 -10.67 -34.55 24.75
#